data_AF-A0A5B8A655-F1
#
_entry.id   AF-A0A5B8A655-F1
#
_cell.length_a   1.000
_cell.length_b   1.000
_cell.length_c   1.000
_cell.angle_alpha   90.00
_cell.angle_beta   90.00
_cell.angle_gamma   90.00
#
_symmetry.space_group_name_H-M   'P 1'
#
loop_
_entity.id
_entity.type
_entity.pdbx_description
1 polymer ?
#
loop_
_entity_poly.entity_id
_entity_poly.type
_entity_poly.pdbx_seq_one_letter_code
_entity_poly.pdbx_strand_id
1 'polypeptide(L)'
;MKPNLSLLRTLLLWTLMTAARAQTRTPVPVPDAALTCAQARSTTALLKPATTVSHRRKMDRYDVTYYKLDIALENTSRNVAGYARMQARATQALDSLAFELYPSLVIDSVVVNGRRGLGVRRSVGDVTVGLAQAVPAASLFNAYIYYHGAAVPNGQLPPAVDYALNTALVAQYNTNVTWSLSEPFYAYEWWPCKQVLTDKADSSDVWVTTTNPNKVGSNGVLERVTPLANNKSRYEWKQRYPIDYYLISVAVAPYAEYVNYANPVGGARIPIVNYIYNQAALNDFRAEIDRTPGFIENYSKLVGPYPFAKEKYGHSMAPIGGGMEHQTMTTQSGFSFTLTAHELFHQWFGDNVTCASWEDIWLNEGFASYGEYLSYEALGTPAQARAWMDDAHNTTQRVPSGSVRVSDTTSTSRIFDSRLSYKKGAAVIHMLRYLLNDDAKFFHALRTYQTTYGGRTARTTDLQKVFEAEAGRSLGYFFEQWYRGQGYPSFNIFWNQVGDKLYVRSVEIASWPTTTPFFDTDLDLGITTSAGVQVVRFHQNQSTTQVVLPVTGTATDLQIDPNQWVLDGSSTVQRDETLGIPVEVEFAIYPNPCFDYLKVAGLPAAAHAEVIDALGRTVLQQNLQAIDSQIDTHNLASGLYQLRLTTDAGQVLKSRFVRL
;
A
#
# COMPACT_ATOMS: atom_id res chain seq x y z
N MET A 1 -26.67 54.31 -78.04
CA MET A 1 -25.82 53.16 -77.68
C MET A 1 -25.88 52.97 -76.18
N LYS A 2 -26.13 51.74 -75.70
CA LYS A 2 -25.83 51.27 -74.33
C LYS A 2 -24.30 51.15 -74.14
N PRO A 3 -23.76 50.92 -72.92
CA PRO A 3 -24.33 50.93 -71.55
C PRO A 3 -23.47 51.79 -70.57
N ASN A 4 -23.61 51.80 -69.24
CA ASN A 4 -24.72 51.81 -68.27
C ASN A 4 -24.08 51.76 -66.84
N LEU A 5 -24.79 52.30 -65.83
CA LEU A 5 -24.70 52.06 -64.37
C LEU A 5 -23.68 52.81 -63.48
N SER A 6 -24.23 53.77 -62.72
CA SER A 6 -23.80 54.36 -61.44
C SER A 6 -24.20 53.51 -60.22
N LEU A 7 -23.54 53.67 -59.05
CA LEU A 7 -24.08 53.58 -57.66
C LEU A 7 -22.86 53.56 -56.68
N LEU A 8 -22.56 54.54 -55.81
CA LEU A 8 -23.23 55.14 -54.64
C LEU A 8 -23.54 54.20 -53.46
N ARG A 9 -22.80 54.43 -52.35
CA ARG A 9 -23.05 54.12 -50.91
C ARG A 9 -23.31 52.64 -50.56
N THR A 10 -22.72 52.07 -49.50
CA THR A 10 -23.11 52.29 -48.09
C THR A 10 -22.15 51.51 -47.18
N LEU A 11 -21.70 52.10 -46.08
CA LEU A 11 -21.03 51.42 -44.97
C LEU A 11 -21.97 50.34 -44.40
N LEU A 12 -21.53 49.08 -44.36
CA LEU A 12 -22.14 48.03 -43.55
C LEU A 12 -21.09 47.52 -42.57
N LEU A 13 -21.23 47.87 -41.28
CA LEU A 13 -20.51 47.21 -40.20
C LEU A 13 -20.95 45.75 -40.15
N TRP A 14 -20.05 44.83 -40.49
CA TRP A 14 -20.17 43.43 -40.10
C TRP A 14 -19.44 43.24 -38.77
N THR A 15 -20.19 43.23 -37.68
CA THR A 15 -19.74 42.66 -36.41
C THR A 15 -19.62 41.13 -36.58
N LEU A 16 -18.42 40.64 -36.85
CA LEU A 16 -18.07 39.24 -36.65
C LEU A 16 -18.05 38.95 -35.14
N MET A 17 -19.17 38.47 -34.61
CA MET A 17 -19.16 37.69 -33.37
C MET A 17 -18.40 36.39 -33.65
N THR A 18 -17.11 36.39 -33.33
CA THR A 18 -16.38 35.14 -33.13
C THR A 18 -16.87 34.55 -31.81
N ALA A 19 -17.82 33.62 -31.90
CA ALA A 19 -18.10 32.72 -30.81
C ALA A 19 -16.83 31.91 -30.56
N ALA A 20 -16.02 32.35 -29.59
CA ALA A 20 -14.98 31.55 -29.00
C ALA A 20 -15.66 30.33 -28.38
N ARG A 21 -15.72 29.23 -29.13
CA ARG A 21 -15.90 27.91 -28.54
C ARG A 21 -14.72 27.72 -27.61
N ALA A 22 -14.91 28.02 -26.33
CA ALA A 22 -14.13 27.42 -25.29
C ALA A 22 -14.26 25.90 -25.51
N GLN A 23 -13.25 25.30 -26.14
CA GLN A 23 -12.98 23.89 -25.93
C GLN A 23 -12.70 23.80 -24.44
N THR A 24 -13.75 23.49 -23.68
CA THR A 24 -13.60 22.81 -22.41
C THR A 24 -12.80 21.56 -22.75
N ARG A 25 -11.47 21.64 -22.57
CA ARG A 25 -10.65 20.44 -22.41
C ARG A 25 -11.36 19.69 -21.31
N THR A 26 -12.03 18.60 -21.67
CA THR A 26 -12.38 17.55 -20.72
C THR A 26 -11.17 17.34 -19.84
N PRO A 27 -11.30 17.34 -18.50
CA PRO A 27 -10.19 17.01 -17.63
C PRO A 27 -9.57 15.72 -18.16
N VAL A 28 -8.32 15.79 -18.61
CA VAL A 28 -7.54 14.57 -18.83
C VAL A 28 -7.61 13.84 -17.50
N PRO A 29 -8.03 12.56 -17.44
CA PRO A 29 -8.04 11.83 -16.20
C PRO A 29 -6.66 11.99 -15.57
N VAL A 30 -6.60 12.55 -14.36
CA VAL A 30 -5.33 12.61 -13.62
C VAL A 30 -4.90 11.16 -13.48
N PRO A 31 -3.73 10.77 -14.02
CA PRO A 31 -3.32 9.37 -13.96
C PRO A 31 -3.25 8.93 -12.50
N ASP A 32 -3.87 7.79 -12.19
CA ASP A 32 -3.78 7.17 -10.88
C ASP A 32 -2.31 6.82 -10.60
N ALA A 33 -1.76 7.33 -9.50
CA ALA A 33 -0.34 7.17 -9.15
C ALA A 33 0.03 5.69 -9.10
N ALA A 34 -0.79 4.89 -8.40
CA ALA A 34 -0.64 3.45 -8.29
C ALA A 34 -0.56 2.75 -9.66
N LEU A 35 -1.45 3.08 -10.60
CA LEU A 35 -1.42 2.49 -11.94
C LEU A 35 -0.16 2.88 -12.70
N THR A 36 0.23 4.15 -12.69
CA THR A 36 1.40 4.62 -13.46
C THR A 36 2.72 4.09 -12.92
N CYS A 37 2.90 4.05 -11.59
CA CYS A 37 4.08 3.48 -10.95
C CYS A 37 4.14 1.97 -11.17
N ALA A 38 3.03 1.24 -10.97
CA ALA A 38 2.96 -0.20 -11.24
C ALA A 38 3.28 -0.57 -12.69
N GLN A 39 2.76 0.20 -13.65
CA GLN A 39 3.03 -0.03 -15.08
C GLN A 39 4.52 0.13 -15.40
N ALA A 40 5.17 1.16 -14.84
CA ALA A 40 6.60 1.38 -15.02
C ALA A 40 7.47 0.22 -14.51
N ARG A 41 7.02 -0.52 -13.49
CA ARG A 41 7.79 -1.65 -12.91
C ARG A 41 7.46 -3.01 -13.53
N SER A 42 6.25 -3.15 -14.06
CA SER A 42 5.77 -4.41 -14.62
C SER A 42 6.17 -4.63 -16.08
N THR A 43 6.44 -3.58 -16.86
CA THR A 43 6.96 -3.69 -18.24
C THR A 43 8.38 -4.27 -18.31
N THR A 44 9.10 -4.29 -17.18
CA THR A 44 10.45 -4.86 -17.03
C THR A 44 10.45 -6.38 -16.70
N ALA A 45 9.28 -7.03 -16.70
CA ALA A 45 9.06 -8.43 -16.26
C ALA A 45 9.75 -9.54 -17.08
N LEU A 46 10.43 -9.22 -18.18
CA LEU A 46 11.09 -10.23 -19.03
C LEU A 46 12.48 -10.67 -18.54
N LEU A 47 13.02 -10.07 -17.48
CA LEU A 47 14.33 -10.43 -16.93
C LEU A 47 14.14 -10.80 -15.46
N LYS A 48 14.35 -12.08 -15.11
CA LYS A 48 14.49 -12.53 -13.71
C LYS A 48 15.98 -12.57 -13.34
N PRO A 49 16.58 -11.50 -12.78
CA PRO A 49 17.82 -11.63 -12.04
C PRO A 49 17.48 -12.14 -10.63
N ALA A 50 17.29 -13.45 -10.50
CA ALA A 50 17.46 -14.05 -9.19
C ALA A 50 18.96 -14.28 -9.00
N THR A 51 19.60 -13.48 -8.15
CA THR A 51 20.93 -13.86 -7.65
C THR A 51 20.86 -15.28 -7.12
N THR A 52 21.84 -16.10 -7.46
CA THR A 52 21.76 -17.51 -7.04
C THR A 52 21.81 -17.59 -5.53
N VAL A 53 21.07 -18.53 -4.91
CA VAL A 53 21.12 -18.74 -3.45
C VAL A 53 22.56 -18.93 -2.96
N SER A 54 23.40 -19.57 -3.77
CA SER A 54 24.82 -19.76 -3.47
C SER A 54 25.62 -18.45 -3.46
N HIS A 55 25.31 -17.52 -4.36
CA HIS A 55 25.96 -16.20 -4.44
C HIS A 55 25.45 -15.28 -3.34
N ARG A 56 24.14 -15.30 -3.07
CA ARG A 56 23.53 -14.59 -1.94
C ARG A 56 24.21 -14.94 -0.61
N ARG A 57 24.46 -16.22 -0.35
CA ARG A 57 25.19 -16.69 0.85
C ARG A 57 26.62 -16.17 0.95
N LYS A 58 27.27 -15.79 -0.16
CA LYS A 58 28.58 -15.12 -0.12
C LYS A 58 28.41 -13.65 0.24
N MET A 59 27.41 -12.97 -0.32
CA MET A 59 27.09 -11.58 0.00
C MET A 59 26.67 -11.39 1.46
N ASP A 60 26.06 -12.39 2.09
CA ASP A 60 25.69 -12.37 3.52
C ASP A 60 26.91 -12.42 4.47
N ARG A 61 28.13 -12.63 3.96
CA ARG A 61 29.37 -12.70 4.77
C ARG A 61 30.00 -11.34 5.05
N TYR A 62 29.41 -10.26 4.56
CA TYR A 62 29.81 -8.90 4.87
C TYR A 62 28.60 -7.98 4.89
N ASP A 63 28.73 -6.88 5.61
CA ASP A 63 27.73 -5.83 5.80
C ASP A 63 28.27 -4.54 5.18
N VAL A 64 27.54 -3.96 4.20
CA VAL A 64 28.01 -2.75 3.51
C VAL A 64 27.66 -1.53 4.36
N THR A 65 28.67 -0.74 4.73
CA THR A 65 28.48 0.48 5.52
C THR A 65 28.45 1.74 4.66
N TYR A 66 29.08 1.71 3.49
CA TYR A 66 29.12 2.89 2.61
C TYR A 66 29.35 2.54 1.14
N TYR A 67 28.64 3.27 0.28
CA TYR A 67 28.87 3.29 -1.16
C TYR A 67 29.41 4.63 -1.62
N LYS A 68 30.33 4.60 -2.59
CA LYS A 68 30.64 5.76 -3.43
C LYS A 68 30.61 5.40 -4.89
N LEU A 69 29.85 6.16 -5.66
CA LEU A 69 29.88 6.15 -7.11
C LEU A 69 30.67 7.37 -7.57
N ASP A 70 31.72 7.17 -8.36
CA ASP A 70 32.46 8.24 -9.03
C ASP A 70 32.53 7.88 -10.50
N ILE A 71 31.55 8.40 -11.25
CA ILE A 71 31.21 7.92 -12.59
C ILE A 71 31.08 9.09 -13.57
N ALA A 72 31.36 8.81 -14.84
CA ALA A 72 31.02 9.66 -15.96
C ALA A 72 29.67 9.22 -16.54
N LEU A 73 28.77 10.18 -16.74
CA LEU A 73 27.44 9.97 -17.32
C LEU A 73 27.03 11.20 -18.13
N GLU A 74 26.31 11.01 -19.23
CA GLU A 74 25.84 12.08 -20.11
C GLU A 74 24.33 11.95 -20.31
N ASN A 75 23.65 13.06 -20.62
CA ASN A 75 22.19 13.08 -20.78
C ASN A 75 21.66 12.40 -22.05
N THR A 76 22.54 12.03 -22.98
CA THR A 76 22.21 11.40 -24.28
C THR A 76 22.72 9.97 -24.42
N SER A 77 23.27 9.39 -23.34
CA SER A 77 23.94 8.09 -23.41
C SER A 77 23.71 7.28 -22.15
N ARG A 78 23.54 5.97 -22.33
CA ARG A 78 23.52 4.97 -21.25
C ARG A 78 24.91 4.43 -20.92
N ASN A 79 25.96 5.03 -21.49
CA ASN A 79 27.32 4.66 -21.14
C ASN A 79 27.67 5.19 -19.76
N VAL A 80 28.17 4.31 -18.91
CA VAL A 80 28.69 4.62 -17.58
C VAL A 80 30.14 4.16 -17.53
N ALA A 81 31.01 4.95 -16.91
CA ALA A 81 32.41 4.60 -16.71
C ALA A 81 32.94 5.24 -15.42
N GLY A 82 33.74 4.51 -14.65
CA GLY A 82 34.31 5.03 -13.42
C GLY A 82 34.55 3.92 -12.41
N TYR A 83 34.24 4.18 -11.14
CA TYR A 83 34.30 3.15 -10.11
C TYR A 83 33.16 3.26 -9.09
N ALA A 84 32.79 2.09 -8.56
CA ALA A 84 32.07 1.99 -7.30
C ALA A 84 33.06 1.62 -6.20
N ARG A 85 33.06 2.36 -5.10
CA ARG A 85 33.73 1.99 -3.86
C ARG A 85 32.69 1.45 -2.89
N MET A 86 32.88 0.22 -2.45
CA MET A 86 32.13 -0.41 -1.37
C MET A 86 33.03 -0.46 -0.14
N GLN A 87 32.61 0.18 0.94
CA GLN A 87 33.18 -0.06 2.26
C GLN A 87 32.25 -0.99 3.02
N ALA A 88 32.80 -2.05 3.58
CA ALA A 88 32.03 -3.08 4.25
C ALA A 88 32.78 -3.67 5.44
N ARG A 89 32.02 -4.22 6.39
CA ARG A 89 32.51 -5.01 7.51
C ARG A 89 32.33 -6.49 7.20
N ALA A 90 33.41 -7.24 7.21
CA ALA A 90 33.33 -8.69 7.09
C ALA A 90 32.67 -9.29 8.34
N THR A 91 31.58 -10.05 8.19
CA THR A 91 30.94 -10.78 9.31
C THR A 91 31.63 -12.11 9.58
N GLN A 92 32.32 -12.63 8.56
CA GLN A 92 33.16 -13.84 8.61
C GLN A 92 34.44 -13.59 7.80
N ALA A 93 35.44 -14.46 7.92
CA ALA A 93 36.65 -14.34 7.09
C ALA A 93 36.30 -14.49 5.60
N LEU A 94 36.84 -13.60 4.76
CA LEU A 94 36.58 -13.59 3.32
C LEU A 94 37.85 -13.95 2.55
N ASP A 95 37.78 -14.97 1.71
CA ASP A 95 38.79 -15.28 0.67
C ASP A 95 38.39 -14.71 -0.70
N SER A 96 37.16 -14.23 -0.81
CA SER A 96 36.55 -13.73 -2.03
C SER A 96 35.54 -12.63 -1.71
N LEU A 97 35.41 -11.66 -2.61
CA LEU A 97 34.36 -10.65 -2.60
C LEU A 97 33.29 -11.06 -3.61
N ALA A 98 32.03 -11.14 -3.17
CA ALA A 98 30.88 -11.27 -4.04
C ALA A 98 30.23 -9.90 -4.24
N PHE A 99 29.64 -9.63 -5.41
CA PHE A 99 28.75 -8.50 -5.68
C PHE A 99 27.98 -8.81 -6.96
N GLU A 100 27.09 -7.92 -7.38
CA GLU A 100 26.33 -8.03 -8.62
C GLU A 100 26.74 -6.92 -9.60
N LEU A 101 26.87 -7.29 -10.89
CA LEU A 101 27.07 -6.34 -11.99
C LEU A 101 26.62 -6.97 -13.30
N TYR A 102 25.86 -6.24 -14.10
CA TYR A 102 25.30 -6.74 -15.35
C TYR A 102 26.39 -7.07 -16.39
N PRO A 103 26.27 -8.16 -17.18
CA PRO A 103 27.31 -8.62 -18.10
C PRO A 103 27.77 -7.64 -19.17
N SER A 104 26.95 -6.66 -19.57
CA SER A 104 27.34 -5.65 -20.57
C SER A 104 28.40 -4.69 -20.07
N LEU A 105 28.56 -4.58 -18.75
CA LEU A 105 29.56 -3.74 -18.10
C LEU A 105 30.87 -4.53 -17.92
N VAL A 106 31.94 -3.97 -18.48
CA VAL A 106 33.29 -4.50 -18.37
C VAL A 106 33.87 -4.11 -17.02
N ILE A 107 34.43 -5.09 -16.31
CA ILE A 107 35.18 -4.85 -15.07
C ILE A 107 36.65 -4.69 -15.43
N ASP A 108 37.18 -3.48 -15.28
CA ASP A 108 38.58 -3.16 -15.53
C ASP A 108 39.49 -3.71 -14.43
N SER A 109 39.05 -3.55 -13.18
CA SER A 109 39.76 -4.09 -12.03
C SER A 109 38.91 -4.08 -10.77
N VAL A 110 39.25 -5.00 -9.85
CA VAL A 110 38.77 -4.97 -8.47
C VAL A 110 39.98 -4.89 -7.55
N VAL A 111 40.00 -3.86 -6.70
CA VAL A 111 41.08 -3.58 -5.75
C VAL A 111 40.50 -3.60 -4.34
N VAL A 112 40.95 -4.54 -3.51
CA VAL A 112 40.52 -4.68 -2.12
C VAL A 112 41.68 -4.36 -1.19
N ASN A 113 41.50 -3.37 -0.31
CA ASN A 113 42.54 -2.89 0.62
C ASN A 113 43.90 -2.60 -0.07
N GLY A 114 43.84 -1.96 -1.25
CA GLY A 114 45.03 -1.60 -2.03
C GLY A 114 45.66 -2.75 -2.83
N ARG A 115 45.10 -3.96 -2.78
CA ARG A 115 45.60 -5.12 -3.53
C ARG A 115 44.62 -5.52 -4.63
N ARG A 116 45.14 -5.74 -5.84
CA ARG A 116 44.34 -6.23 -6.98
C ARG A 116 43.84 -7.65 -6.71
N GLY A 117 42.58 -7.94 -7.03
CA GLY A 117 42.00 -9.27 -6.92
C GLY A 117 42.65 -10.30 -7.86
N LEU A 118 42.59 -11.58 -7.48
CA LEU A 118 43.27 -12.70 -8.13
C LEU A 118 42.51 -13.31 -9.33
N GLY A 119 41.40 -12.69 -9.74
CA GLY A 119 40.58 -13.14 -10.87
C GLY A 119 39.09 -12.91 -10.63
N VAL A 120 38.34 -12.70 -11.72
CA VAL A 120 36.90 -12.44 -11.70
C VAL A 120 36.16 -13.64 -12.27
N ARG A 121 35.21 -14.19 -11.52
CA ARG A 121 34.25 -15.20 -11.99
C ARG A 121 32.88 -14.55 -12.12
N ARG A 122 32.23 -14.70 -13.28
CA ARG A 122 30.91 -14.15 -13.55
C ARG A 122 29.94 -15.25 -13.94
N SER A 123 28.70 -15.15 -13.47
CA SER A 123 27.58 -15.97 -13.94
C SER A 123 26.34 -15.08 -14.00
N VAL A 124 25.94 -14.69 -15.22
CA VAL A 124 24.92 -13.64 -15.41
C VAL A 124 25.32 -12.39 -14.62
N GLY A 125 24.50 -11.92 -13.68
CA GLY A 125 24.79 -10.76 -12.83
C GLY A 125 25.71 -11.05 -11.64
N ASP A 126 25.89 -12.32 -11.24
CA ASP A 126 26.67 -12.70 -10.06
C ASP A 126 28.18 -12.56 -10.37
N VAL A 127 28.92 -11.78 -9.57
CA VAL A 127 30.36 -11.56 -9.70
C VAL A 127 31.09 -11.96 -8.42
N THR A 128 32.03 -12.91 -8.51
CA THR A 128 32.94 -13.28 -7.41
C THR A 128 34.39 -12.97 -7.78
N VAL A 129 35.11 -12.28 -6.91
CA VAL A 129 36.53 -11.96 -7.08
C VAL A 129 37.36 -12.57 -5.97
N GLY A 130 38.38 -13.36 -6.31
CA GLY A 130 39.31 -13.90 -5.32
C GLY A 130 40.18 -12.80 -4.70
N LEU A 131 40.37 -12.82 -3.39
CA LEU A 131 41.17 -11.82 -2.68
C LEU A 131 42.63 -12.25 -2.58
N ALA A 132 43.55 -11.33 -2.89
CA ALA A 132 45.00 -11.57 -2.76
C ALA A 132 45.45 -11.78 -1.31
N GLN A 133 44.67 -11.27 -0.37
CA GLN A 133 44.81 -11.50 1.06
C GLN A 133 43.41 -11.64 1.64
N ALA A 134 43.20 -12.68 2.44
CA ALA A 134 41.93 -12.85 3.11
C ALA A 134 41.62 -11.65 4.02
N VAL A 135 40.37 -11.20 4.01
CA VAL A 135 39.87 -10.18 4.95
C VAL A 135 39.43 -10.91 6.22
N PRO A 136 40.02 -10.62 7.40
CA PRO A 136 39.60 -11.26 8.65
C PRO A 136 38.15 -10.92 9.02
N ALA A 137 37.49 -11.81 9.76
CA ALA A 137 36.20 -11.51 10.36
C ALA A 137 36.24 -10.24 11.23
N ALA A 138 35.11 -9.54 11.32
CA ALA A 138 34.91 -8.28 12.04
C ALA A 138 35.76 -7.09 11.56
N SER A 139 36.56 -7.23 10.50
CA SER A 139 37.38 -6.15 9.96
C SER A 139 36.66 -5.34 8.88
N LEU A 140 36.96 -4.04 8.80
CA LEU A 140 36.54 -3.19 7.70
C LEU A 140 37.45 -3.40 6.50
N PHE A 141 36.88 -3.38 5.29
CA PHE A 141 37.62 -3.37 4.05
C PHE A 141 37.03 -2.38 3.06
N ASN A 142 37.85 -1.95 2.11
CA ASN A 142 37.43 -1.12 0.99
C ASN A 142 37.67 -1.89 -0.30
N ALA A 143 36.61 -2.04 -1.10
CA ALA A 143 36.66 -2.58 -2.44
C ALA A 143 36.39 -1.46 -3.45
N TYR A 144 37.32 -1.26 -4.39
CA TYR A 144 37.14 -0.40 -5.55
C TYR A 144 36.92 -1.27 -6.78
N ILE A 145 35.75 -1.14 -7.41
CA ILE A 145 35.36 -1.85 -8.61
C ILE A 145 35.36 -0.84 -9.74
N TYR A 146 36.39 -0.88 -10.58
CA TYR A 146 36.51 -0.05 -11.77
C TYR A 146 35.80 -0.74 -12.94
N TYR A 147 34.94 -0.01 -13.62
CA TYR A 147 34.10 -0.57 -14.66
C TYR A 147 33.70 0.47 -15.69
N HIS A 148 33.33 -0.01 -16.88
CA HIS A 148 32.74 0.82 -17.92
C HIS A 148 31.87 0.01 -18.87
N GLY A 149 31.02 0.69 -19.63
CA GLY A 149 30.24 0.10 -20.71
C GLY A 149 28.86 0.73 -20.84
N ALA A 150 28.05 0.17 -21.73
CA ALA A 150 26.66 0.56 -21.87
C ALA A 150 25.81 -0.22 -20.85
N ALA A 151 25.00 0.50 -20.06
CA ALA A 151 23.99 -0.07 -19.17
C ALA A 151 22.77 -0.59 -19.96
N VAL A 152 23.01 -1.51 -20.89
CA VAL A 152 22.00 -2.22 -21.68
C VAL A 152 22.40 -3.69 -21.87
N PRO A 153 21.45 -4.64 -21.84
CA PRO A 153 21.61 -5.92 -22.50
C PRO A 153 21.91 -5.72 -23.99
N ASN A 154 22.93 -6.40 -24.51
CA ASN A 154 23.10 -6.57 -25.95
C ASN A 154 21.85 -7.28 -26.50
N GLY A 155 20.94 -6.55 -27.14
CA GLY A 155 19.75 -7.11 -27.77
C GLY A 155 18.63 -6.08 -27.86
N GLN A 156 18.04 -5.95 -29.05
CA GLN A 156 16.86 -5.13 -29.32
C GLN A 156 15.65 -5.70 -28.56
N LEU A 157 15.48 -5.34 -27.29
CA LEU A 157 14.14 -5.38 -26.71
C LEU A 157 13.35 -4.17 -27.25
N PRO A 158 12.04 -4.34 -27.54
CA PRO A 158 11.21 -3.26 -28.08
C PRO A 158 11.26 -2.01 -27.18
N PRO A 159 10.90 -0.83 -27.70
CA PRO A 159 10.95 0.47 -26.99
C PRO A 159 10.08 0.58 -25.71
N ALA A 160 9.58 -0.54 -25.18
CA ALA A 160 8.68 -0.64 -24.04
C ALA A 160 9.29 -1.33 -22.80
N VAL A 161 10.56 -1.74 -22.82
CA VAL A 161 11.23 -2.31 -21.63
C VAL A 161 12.14 -1.25 -21.00
N ASP A 162 11.77 -0.77 -19.82
CA ASP A 162 12.56 0.20 -19.06
C ASP A 162 13.76 -0.49 -18.40
N TYR A 163 14.97 -0.12 -18.80
CA TYR A 163 16.24 -0.56 -18.17
C TYR A 163 16.51 0.21 -16.88
N ALA A 164 17.48 -0.22 -16.07
CA ALA A 164 17.83 0.54 -14.87
C ALA A 164 18.46 1.90 -15.15
N LEU A 165 18.99 2.13 -16.35
CA LEU A 165 19.52 3.42 -16.79
C LEU A 165 19.00 3.70 -18.20
N ASN A 166 18.09 4.66 -18.31
CA ASN A 166 17.47 5.03 -19.58
C ASN A 166 17.92 6.41 -20.04
N THR A 167 17.76 6.65 -21.34
CA THR A 167 17.95 7.95 -21.96
C THR A 167 16.86 8.19 -22.99
N ALA A 168 16.36 9.42 -23.08
CA ALA A 168 15.33 9.81 -24.02
C ALA A 168 15.33 11.34 -24.26
N LEU A 169 14.83 11.73 -25.44
CA LEU A 169 14.46 13.10 -25.75
C LEU A 169 13.01 13.36 -25.31
N VAL A 170 12.81 14.29 -24.39
CA VAL A 170 11.48 14.79 -24.05
C VAL A 170 11.10 15.88 -25.05
N ALA A 171 10.44 15.46 -26.14
CA ALA A 171 10.16 16.32 -27.30
C ALA A 171 9.41 17.62 -26.94
N GLN A 172 8.45 17.55 -26.01
CA GLN A 172 7.67 18.72 -25.55
C GLN A 172 8.56 19.85 -25.01
N TYR A 173 9.66 19.50 -24.35
CA TYR A 173 10.58 20.45 -23.73
C TYR A 173 11.94 20.49 -24.42
N ASN A 174 12.10 19.79 -25.54
CA ASN A 174 13.35 19.64 -26.29
C ASN A 174 14.57 19.34 -25.38
N THR A 175 14.40 18.40 -24.45
CA THR A 175 15.41 18.12 -23.42
C THR A 175 15.80 16.64 -23.45
N ASN A 176 17.08 16.35 -23.66
CA ASN A 176 17.62 15.01 -23.46
C ASN A 176 17.89 14.78 -21.99
N VAL A 177 17.50 13.60 -21.51
CA VAL A 177 17.59 13.19 -20.11
C VAL A 177 18.14 11.79 -20.05
N THR A 178 19.01 11.51 -19.08
CA THR A 178 19.37 10.15 -18.68
C THR A 178 19.05 9.97 -17.20
N TRP A 179 18.39 8.87 -16.83
CA TRP A 179 17.90 8.66 -15.45
C TRP A 179 18.00 7.19 -15.04
N SER A 180 18.12 6.95 -13.73
CA SER A 180 18.13 5.62 -13.14
C SER A 180 16.73 5.15 -12.71
N LEU A 181 16.55 3.82 -12.67
CA LEU A 181 15.38 3.12 -12.13
C LEU A 181 15.80 1.75 -11.57
N SER A 182 16.21 1.69 -10.32
CA SER A 182 16.90 0.50 -9.77
C SER A 182 15.97 -0.53 -9.13
N GLU A 183 14.75 -0.16 -8.75
CA GLU A 183 13.84 -1.04 -8.02
C GLU A 183 13.07 -1.99 -8.96
N PRO A 184 12.89 -3.27 -8.61
CA PRO A 184 13.35 -3.94 -7.38
C PRO A 184 14.73 -4.58 -7.49
N PHE A 185 15.19 -4.93 -8.69
CA PHE A 185 16.37 -5.79 -8.89
C PHE A 185 17.34 -5.27 -9.95
N TYR A 186 17.29 -3.98 -10.26
CA TYR A 186 17.92 -3.41 -11.46
C TYR A 186 19.16 -2.55 -11.17
N ALA A 187 19.51 -2.27 -9.90
CA ALA A 187 20.70 -1.49 -9.56
C ALA A 187 21.98 -2.02 -10.23
N TYR A 188 22.14 -3.34 -10.26
CA TYR A 188 23.32 -4.00 -10.86
C TYR A 188 23.49 -3.74 -12.37
N GLU A 189 22.48 -3.21 -13.07
CA GLU A 189 22.54 -2.90 -14.51
C GLU A 189 23.36 -1.66 -14.83
N TRP A 190 23.63 -0.80 -13.85
CA TRP A 190 24.41 0.42 -14.07
C TRP A 190 25.54 0.64 -13.06
N TRP A 191 25.59 -0.10 -11.95
CA TRP A 191 26.70 -0.03 -11.01
C TRP A 191 26.94 -1.33 -10.20
N PRO A 192 28.19 -1.61 -9.77
CA PRO A 192 28.51 -2.75 -8.91
C PRO A 192 27.89 -2.63 -7.51
N CYS A 193 26.96 -3.51 -7.16
CA CYS A 193 26.17 -3.39 -5.94
C CYS A 193 25.96 -4.73 -5.22
N LYS A 194 25.39 -4.66 -4.01
CA LYS A 194 24.88 -5.80 -3.25
C LYS A 194 23.36 -5.62 -3.12
N GLN A 195 22.54 -6.36 -3.86
CA GLN A 195 21.08 -6.13 -3.92
C GLN A 195 20.37 -6.86 -2.78
N VAL A 196 20.48 -6.30 -1.58
CA VAL A 196 19.98 -6.89 -0.34
C VAL A 196 19.24 -5.84 0.46
N LEU A 197 17.91 -5.94 0.52
CA LEU A 197 17.06 -4.98 1.25
C LEU A 197 17.48 -4.82 2.72
N THR A 198 17.78 -5.93 3.39
CA THR A 198 18.16 -5.92 4.82
C THR A 198 19.58 -5.39 5.09
N ASP A 199 20.32 -4.96 4.06
CA ASP A 199 21.70 -4.47 4.13
C ASP A 199 21.78 -3.03 3.63
N LYS A 200 21.06 -2.14 4.31
CA LYS A 200 21.12 -0.71 4.02
C LYS A 200 22.52 -0.20 4.35
N ALA A 201 23.13 0.50 3.40
CA ALA A 201 24.38 1.19 3.67
C ALA A 201 24.12 2.38 4.60
N ASP A 202 25.00 2.63 5.58
CA ASP A 202 24.85 3.75 6.52
C ASP A 202 24.86 5.12 5.81
N SER A 203 25.50 5.20 4.64
CA SER A 203 25.63 6.42 3.84
C SER A 203 26.06 6.14 2.40
N SER A 204 25.89 7.12 1.51
CA SER A 204 26.42 7.04 0.15
C SER A 204 26.90 8.39 -0.39
N ASP A 205 27.86 8.35 -1.32
CA ASP A 205 28.27 9.50 -2.13
C ASP A 205 28.05 9.18 -3.61
N VAL A 206 27.42 10.10 -4.35
CA VAL A 206 27.17 9.93 -5.79
C VAL A 206 27.80 11.11 -6.53
N TRP A 207 28.92 10.83 -7.17
CA TRP A 207 29.71 11.81 -7.90
C TRP A 207 29.60 11.52 -9.39
N VAL A 208 29.06 12.50 -10.12
CA VAL A 208 28.79 12.34 -11.54
C VAL A 208 29.50 13.43 -12.33
N THR A 209 30.36 13.02 -13.26
CA THR A 209 31.00 13.90 -14.23
C THR A 209 30.20 13.92 -15.52
N THR A 210 29.76 15.12 -15.95
CA THR A 210 28.96 15.32 -17.16
C THR A 210 29.40 16.57 -17.93
N THR A 211 29.03 16.67 -19.20
CA THR A 211 29.31 17.83 -20.05
C THR A 211 28.38 19.00 -19.75
N ASN A 212 28.90 20.22 -19.65
CA ASN A 212 28.08 21.41 -19.47
C ASN A 212 27.19 21.63 -20.72
N PRO A 213 25.93 22.08 -20.59
CA PRO A 213 25.32 22.68 -19.39
C PRO A 213 24.51 21.68 -18.54
N ASN A 214 24.78 20.38 -18.62
CA ASN A 214 24.05 19.40 -17.82
C ASN A 214 24.22 19.66 -16.31
N LYS A 215 23.15 19.43 -15.56
CA LYS A 215 23.12 19.27 -14.12
C LYS A 215 22.81 17.82 -13.77
N VAL A 216 23.12 17.45 -12.53
CA VAL A 216 22.86 16.10 -12.00
C VAL A 216 22.02 16.19 -10.76
N GLY A 217 20.85 15.54 -10.73
CA GLY A 217 20.09 15.27 -9.52
C GLY A 217 20.47 13.92 -8.91
N SER A 218 20.69 13.90 -7.59
CA SER A 218 20.97 12.67 -6.82
C SER A 218 20.64 12.84 -5.33
N ASN A 219 20.86 11.79 -4.56
CA ASN A 219 20.50 11.70 -3.13
C ASN A 219 21.36 12.62 -2.25
N GLY A 220 20.81 13.02 -1.11
CA GLY A 220 21.47 13.82 -0.09
C GLY A 220 21.73 15.26 -0.51
N VAL A 221 22.83 15.86 -0.06
CA VAL A 221 23.17 17.27 -0.30
C VAL A 221 24.24 17.39 -1.39
N LEU A 222 24.08 18.36 -2.29
CA LEU A 222 25.12 18.75 -3.24
C LEU A 222 26.16 19.59 -2.51
N GLU A 223 27.29 18.99 -2.15
CA GLU A 223 28.34 19.72 -1.46
C GLU A 223 29.13 20.62 -2.40
N ARG A 224 29.36 20.15 -3.63
CA ARG A 224 30.25 20.83 -4.57
C ARG A 224 29.94 20.50 -6.02
N VAL A 225 30.07 21.50 -6.88
CA VAL A 225 30.20 21.33 -8.33
C VAL A 225 31.64 21.68 -8.69
N THR A 226 32.42 20.69 -9.09
CA THR A 226 33.84 20.84 -9.42
C THR A 226 34.00 21.03 -10.93
N PRO A 227 34.46 22.18 -11.43
CA PRO A 227 34.78 22.36 -12.85
C PRO A 227 35.95 21.46 -13.25
N LEU A 228 35.86 20.85 -14.43
CA LEU A 228 36.88 19.97 -14.99
C LEU A 228 37.24 20.42 -16.43
N ALA A 229 38.33 19.88 -16.96
CA ALA A 229 38.73 20.10 -18.35
C ALA A 229 37.66 19.60 -19.34
N ASN A 230 37.76 20.03 -20.60
CA ASN A 230 36.91 19.59 -21.71
C ASN A 230 35.42 19.92 -21.53
N ASN A 231 35.12 21.11 -20.97
CA ASN A 231 33.77 21.61 -20.73
C ASN A 231 32.91 20.65 -19.88
N LYS A 232 33.50 20.04 -18.85
CA LYS A 232 32.80 19.14 -17.93
C LYS A 232 32.74 19.72 -16.53
N SER A 233 31.76 19.25 -15.77
CA SER A 233 31.64 19.49 -14.33
C SER A 233 31.36 18.18 -13.61
N ARG A 234 31.87 18.03 -12.38
CA ARG A 234 31.54 16.92 -11.49
C ARG A 234 30.64 17.41 -10.36
N TYR A 235 29.46 16.83 -10.25
CA TYR A 235 28.50 17.07 -9.19
C TYR A 235 28.74 16.07 -8.05
N GLU A 236 29.03 16.56 -6.86
CA GLU A 236 29.46 15.75 -5.72
C GLU A 236 28.36 15.70 -4.65
N TRP A 237 27.43 14.74 -4.79
CA TRP A 237 26.32 14.53 -3.87
C TRP A 237 26.68 13.60 -2.72
N LYS A 238 26.07 13.82 -1.55
CA LYS A 238 26.34 13.07 -0.32
C LYS A 238 25.09 12.85 0.53
N GLN A 239 24.78 11.58 0.74
CA GLN A 239 23.73 11.06 1.62
C GLN A 239 24.37 10.54 2.92
N ARG A 240 23.89 10.96 4.09
CA ARG A 240 24.41 10.63 5.42
C ARG A 240 23.42 9.89 6.30
N TYR A 241 22.25 9.56 5.76
CA TYR A 241 21.31 8.63 6.34
C TYR A 241 21.43 7.25 5.69
N PRO A 242 21.03 6.18 6.41
CA PRO A 242 20.97 4.85 5.85
C PRO A 242 20.14 4.80 4.58
N ILE A 243 20.60 4.06 3.57
CA ILE A 243 19.98 4.02 2.24
C ILE A 243 20.04 2.62 1.66
N ASP A 244 18.94 2.18 1.05
CA ASP A 244 18.84 0.91 0.34
C ASP A 244 19.44 1.04 -1.08
N TYR A 245 19.92 -0.07 -1.66
CA TYR A 245 20.58 -0.08 -2.96
C TYR A 245 19.68 0.46 -4.07
N TYR A 246 18.38 0.22 -4.00
CA TYR A 246 17.45 0.61 -5.05
C TYR A 246 17.09 2.11 -5.02
N LEU A 247 17.36 2.78 -3.89
CA LEU A 247 17.07 4.20 -3.68
C LEU A 247 18.20 5.13 -4.16
N ILE A 248 19.40 4.59 -4.40
CA ILE A 248 20.52 5.34 -4.97
C ILE A 248 20.22 5.71 -6.42
N SER A 249 20.29 7.01 -6.74
CA SER A 249 19.78 7.53 -8.00
C SER A 249 20.68 8.52 -8.71
N VAL A 250 20.51 8.63 -10.02
CA VAL A 250 21.10 9.67 -10.87
C VAL A 250 20.08 10.12 -11.91
N ALA A 251 20.01 11.43 -12.15
CA ALA A 251 19.31 12.01 -13.29
C ALA A 251 20.15 13.16 -13.89
N VAL A 252 20.40 13.13 -15.20
CA VAL A 252 21.30 14.05 -15.90
C VAL A 252 20.56 14.69 -17.07
N ALA A 253 20.44 16.02 -17.04
CA ALA A 253 19.85 16.84 -18.10
C ALA A 253 20.31 18.30 -17.93
N PRO A 254 20.12 19.18 -18.93
CA PRO A 254 20.35 20.62 -18.80
C PRO A 254 19.25 21.31 -17.96
N TYR A 255 19.05 20.85 -16.72
CA TYR A 255 17.96 21.26 -15.86
C TYR A 255 18.00 22.75 -15.48
N ALA A 256 16.83 23.38 -15.48
CA ALA A 256 16.54 24.54 -14.66
C ALA A 256 16.34 24.09 -13.19
N GLU A 257 16.74 24.95 -12.25
CA GLU A 257 16.62 24.66 -10.82
C GLU A 257 15.61 25.60 -10.18
N TYR A 258 14.72 25.05 -9.37
CA TYR A 258 13.73 25.78 -8.61
C TYR A 258 13.71 25.27 -7.17
N VAL A 259 13.84 26.17 -6.20
CA VAL A 259 13.91 25.80 -4.78
C VAL A 259 12.76 26.46 -4.03
N ASN A 260 11.99 25.65 -3.31
CA ASN A 260 11.05 26.10 -2.29
C ASN A 260 11.36 25.40 -0.95
N TYR A 261 10.56 25.64 0.09
CA TYR A 261 10.91 25.23 1.46
C TYR A 261 9.67 24.80 2.24
N ALA A 262 9.81 23.73 3.01
CA ALA A 262 8.84 23.31 4.02
C ALA A 262 9.27 23.79 5.42
N ASN A 263 8.30 24.11 6.27
CA ASN A 263 8.51 24.58 7.63
C ASN A 263 7.66 23.75 8.61
N PRO A 264 7.99 22.46 8.81
CA PRO A 264 7.25 21.60 9.72
C PRO A 264 7.26 22.18 11.14
N VAL A 265 6.11 22.15 11.81
CA VAL A 265 5.94 22.68 13.17
C VAL A 265 6.90 21.97 14.13
N GLY A 266 7.74 22.75 14.83
CA GLY A 266 8.73 22.21 15.75
C GLY A 266 9.92 21.50 15.08
N GLY A 267 10.04 21.56 13.76
CA GLY A 267 11.12 20.96 12.98
C GLY A 267 12.04 21.99 12.31
N ALA A 268 13.11 21.49 11.67
CA ALA A 268 13.99 22.31 10.85
C ALA A 268 13.29 22.75 9.56
N ARG A 269 13.67 23.91 9.02
CA ARG A 269 13.30 24.32 7.66
C ARG A 269 13.98 23.40 6.65
N ILE A 270 13.20 22.79 5.76
CA ILE A 270 13.68 21.78 4.81
C ILE A 270 13.72 22.40 3.41
N PRO A 271 14.88 22.44 2.73
CA PRO A 271 14.95 22.83 1.33
C PRO A 271 14.36 21.73 0.45
N ILE A 272 13.59 22.14 -0.56
CA ILE A 272 13.07 21.27 -1.62
C ILE A 272 13.70 21.71 -2.93
N VAL A 273 14.64 20.91 -3.44
CA VAL A 273 15.43 21.24 -4.63
C VAL A 273 14.85 20.53 -5.85
N ASN A 274 14.34 21.29 -6.82
CA ASN A 274 13.68 20.75 -8.01
C ASN A 274 14.55 20.96 -9.25
N TYR A 275 14.95 19.87 -9.89
CA TYR A 275 15.57 19.85 -11.21
C TYR A 275 14.50 19.61 -12.28
N ILE A 276 14.13 20.69 -12.97
CA ILE A 276 13.05 20.75 -13.96
C ILE A 276 13.65 20.99 -15.35
N TYR A 277 13.11 20.41 -16.41
CA TYR A 277 13.76 20.44 -17.74
C TYR A 277 14.16 21.84 -18.20
N ASN A 278 13.24 22.80 -18.14
CA ASN A 278 13.47 24.20 -18.50
C ASN A 278 12.35 25.10 -17.96
N GLN A 279 12.37 26.39 -18.32
CA GLN A 279 11.36 27.36 -17.86
C GLN A 279 9.93 27.01 -18.32
N ALA A 280 9.75 26.40 -19.50
CA ALA A 280 8.43 26.01 -19.97
C ALA A 280 7.84 24.90 -19.09
N ALA A 281 8.63 23.87 -18.79
CA ALA A 281 8.21 22.82 -17.84
C ALA A 281 7.93 23.38 -16.44
N LEU A 282 8.74 24.33 -15.96
CA LEU A 282 8.46 25.00 -14.68
C LEU A 282 7.13 25.74 -14.74
N ASN A 283 6.82 26.46 -15.81
CA ASN A 283 5.53 27.15 -15.95
C ASN A 283 4.34 26.19 -15.94
N ASP A 284 4.49 25.00 -16.53
CA ASP A 284 3.44 23.97 -16.55
C ASP A 284 3.18 23.37 -15.17
N PHE A 285 4.22 23.16 -14.36
CA PHE A 285 4.13 22.38 -13.11
C PHE A 285 4.30 23.16 -11.81
N ARG A 286 4.66 24.44 -11.86
CA ARG A 286 4.99 25.23 -10.66
C ARG A 286 3.91 25.17 -9.59
N ALA A 287 2.64 25.27 -9.98
CA ALA A 287 1.52 25.24 -9.05
C ALA A 287 1.47 23.94 -8.22
N GLU A 288 1.76 22.79 -8.84
CA GLU A 288 1.79 21.50 -8.16
C GLU A 288 3.09 21.29 -7.37
N ILE A 289 4.24 21.73 -7.91
CA ILE A 289 5.52 21.72 -7.17
C ILE A 289 5.42 22.55 -5.88
N ASP A 290 4.72 23.69 -5.91
CA ASP A 290 4.52 24.58 -4.77
C ASP A 290 3.55 24.00 -3.71
N ARG A 291 2.90 22.85 -3.95
CA ARG A 291 2.16 22.10 -2.91
C ARG A 291 3.05 21.20 -2.06
N THR A 292 4.22 20.81 -2.56
CA THR A 292 5.17 19.91 -1.88
C THR A 292 5.47 20.31 -0.43
N PRO A 293 5.70 21.60 -0.09
CA PRO A 293 5.87 22.03 1.29
C PRO A 293 4.74 21.58 2.23
N GLY A 294 3.48 21.74 1.78
CA GLY A 294 2.31 21.37 2.57
C GLY A 294 2.20 19.87 2.84
N PHE A 295 2.60 19.04 1.87
CA PHE A 295 2.68 17.59 2.08
C PHE A 295 3.75 17.21 3.11
N ILE A 296 4.95 17.79 3.03
CA ILE A 296 6.03 17.53 4.01
C ILE A 296 5.57 17.92 5.41
N GLU A 297 4.95 19.09 5.55
CA GLU A 297 4.45 19.62 6.82
C GLU A 297 3.33 18.74 7.40
N ASN A 298 2.38 18.31 6.56
CA ASN A 298 1.29 17.43 6.97
C ASN A 298 1.80 16.07 7.44
N TYR A 299 2.62 15.39 6.64
CA TYR A 299 3.17 14.08 7.01
C TYR A 299 4.07 14.18 8.24
N SER A 300 4.88 15.24 8.35
CA SER A 300 5.71 15.48 9.53
C SER A 300 4.89 15.57 10.83
N LYS A 301 3.71 16.19 10.74
CA LYS A 301 2.75 16.30 11.86
C LYS A 301 2.11 14.94 12.19
N LEU A 302 1.72 14.16 11.19
CA LEU A 302 0.99 12.91 11.38
C LEU A 302 1.91 11.78 11.86
N VAL A 303 3.02 11.53 11.17
CA VAL A 303 3.84 10.31 11.35
C VAL A 303 5.22 10.57 11.97
N GLY A 304 5.53 11.83 12.29
CA GLY A 304 6.79 12.24 12.91
C GLY A 304 7.69 13.01 11.93
N PRO A 305 8.74 13.70 12.42
CA PRO A 305 9.56 14.61 11.61
C PRO A 305 10.05 14.00 10.29
N TYR A 306 10.21 14.82 9.25
CA TYR A 306 10.82 14.38 7.99
C TYR A 306 12.15 13.66 8.26
N PRO A 307 12.32 12.38 7.87
CA PRO A 307 13.42 11.56 8.36
C PRO A 307 14.80 12.07 7.95
N PHE A 308 14.85 12.81 6.84
CA PHE A 308 16.09 13.33 6.25
C PHE A 308 16.24 14.86 6.45
N ALA A 309 15.63 15.44 7.49
CA ALA A 309 15.54 16.89 7.70
C ALA A 309 16.88 17.66 7.81
N LYS A 310 18.02 16.98 7.99
CA LYS A 310 19.36 17.61 7.95
C LYS A 310 19.93 17.75 6.53
N GLU A 311 19.26 17.18 5.54
CA GLU A 311 19.65 17.24 4.13
C GLU A 311 18.62 18.08 3.35
N LYS A 312 17.86 17.43 2.47
CA LYS A 312 16.84 18.06 1.63
C LYS A 312 15.76 17.04 1.27
N TYR A 313 14.68 17.55 0.70
CA TYR A 313 13.87 16.79 -0.25
C TYR A 313 14.07 17.39 -1.65
N GLY A 314 13.61 16.73 -2.70
CA GLY A 314 13.76 17.26 -4.05
C GLY A 314 13.18 16.37 -5.12
N HIS A 315 13.16 16.90 -6.34
CA HIS A 315 12.68 16.18 -7.51
C HIS A 315 13.68 16.27 -8.65
N SER A 316 13.83 15.17 -9.39
CA SER A 316 14.45 15.16 -10.72
C SER A 316 13.39 14.80 -11.75
N MET A 317 13.13 15.71 -12.69
CA MET A 317 12.18 15.41 -13.76
C MET A 317 12.82 14.46 -14.79
N ALA A 318 12.18 13.34 -15.10
CA ALA A 318 12.62 12.40 -16.14
C ALA A 318 11.39 11.71 -16.76
N PRO A 319 11.40 11.26 -18.03
CA PRO A 319 10.23 10.63 -18.64
C PRO A 319 10.06 9.16 -18.16
N ILE A 320 9.96 8.99 -16.84
CA ILE A 320 9.68 7.75 -16.13
C ILE A 320 8.17 7.51 -16.04
N GLY A 321 7.69 6.27 -16.07
CA GLY A 321 6.27 6.03 -15.79
C GLY A 321 5.92 6.37 -14.34
N GLY A 322 5.05 7.35 -14.11
CA GLY A 322 4.70 7.80 -12.76
C GLY A 322 5.89 8.47 -12.05
N GLY A 323 6.36 7.84 -10.98
CA GLY A 323 7.47 8.26 -10.15
C GLY A 323 8.33 7.09 -9.61
N MET A 324 9.43 7.48 -8.96
CA MET A 324 10.33 6.61 -8.20
C MET A 324 10.82 7.40 -7.00
N GLU A 325 10.65 6.83 -5.81
CA GLU A 325 10.79 7.48 -4.51
C GLU A 325 12.24 7.71 -4.07
N HIS A 326 13.20 7.70 -5.00
CA HIS A 326 14.62 7.79 -4.71
C HIS A 326 14.92 8.76 -3.56
N GLN A 327 15.47 8.22 -2.46
CA GLN A 327 15.61 8.89 -1.17
C GLN A 327 16.14 10.32 -1.30
N THR A 328 15.39 11.30 -0.79
CA THR A 328 15.65 12.77 -0.85
C THR A 328 15.67 13.42 -2.25
N MET A 329 15.44 12.67 -3.32
CA MET A 329 15.48 13.15 -4.71
C MET A 329 14.57 12.31 -5.62
N THR A 330 13.26 12.38 -5.39
CA THR A 330 12.26 11.64 -6.15
C THR A 330 12.37 11.92 -7.65
N THR A 331 12.33 10.89 -8.48
CA THR A 331 12.29 11.05 -9.94
C THR A 331 10.85 10.98 -10.43
N GLN A 332 10.36 11.96 -11.20
CA GLN A 332 8.97 11.99 -11.69
C GLN A 332 8.87 12.48 -13.14
N SER A 333 7.89 11.97 -13.89
CA SER A 333 7.55 12.48 -15.24
C SER A 333 6.84 13.81 -15.27
N GLY A 334 6.17 14.15 -14.19
CA GLY A 334 5.34 15.34 -14.04
C GLY A 334 4.81 15.40 -12.62
N PHE A 335 4.03 16.44 -12.34
CA PHE A 335 3.56 16.73 -10.99
C PHE A 335 2.03 16.74 -10.97
N SER A 336 1.47 15.89 -10.11
CA SER A 336 0.05 15.92 -9.75
C SER A 336 -0.08 15.81 -8.23
N PHE A 337 -1.24 16.16 -7.71
CA PHE A 337 -1.53 16.09 -6.27
C PHE A 337 -1.23 14.71 -5.68
N THR A 338 -1.79 13.64 -6.27
CA THR A 338 -1.64 12.27 -5.77
C THR A 338 -0.24 11.74 -6.00
N LEU A 339 0.34 11.91 -7.19
CA LEU A 339 1.68 11.41 -7.48
C LEU A 339 2.72 12.06 -6.56
N THR A 340 2.68 13.37 -6.39
CA THR A 340 3.65 14.07 -5.52
C THR A 340 3.46 13.67 -4.05
N ALA A 341 2.21 13.52 -3.61
CA ALA A 341 1.89 13.06 -2.25
C ALA A 341 2.35 11.61 -1.99
N HIS A 342 2.18 10.72 -2.97
CA HIS A 342 2.58 9.31 -2.95
C HIS A 342 4.09 9.17 -2.79
N GLU A 343 4.83 9.73 -3.75
CA GLU A 343 6.29 9.61 -3.79
C GLU A 343 6.97 10.29 -2.60
N LEU A 344 6.40 11.37 -2.09
CA LEU A 344 6.92 12.01 -0.89
C LEU A 344 6.66 11.19 0.37
N PHE A 345 5.54 10.47 0.47
CA PHE A 345 5.24 9.72 1.67
C PHE A 345 6.14 8.48 1.83
N HIS A 346 6.67 7.98 0.71
CA HIS A 346 7.73 6.97 0.71
C HIS A 346 8.97 7.35 1.53
N GLN A 347 9.24 8.65 1.69
CA GLN A 347 10.36 9.12 2.51
C GLN A 347 10.26 8.59 3.97
N TRP A 348 9.05 8.34 4.47
CA TRP A 348 8.80 7.62 5.72
C TRP A 348 8.63 6.11 5.50
N PHE A 349 7.87 5.69 4.48
CA PHE A 349 7.49 4.30 4.21
C PHE A 349 8.05 3.79 2.88
N GLY A 350 9.22 3.15 2.93
CA GLY A 350 9.99 2.75 1.75
C GLY A 350 11.45 3.18 1.90
N ASP A 351 11.66 4.42 2.33
CA ASP A 351 13.01 4.98 2.46
C ASP A 351 13.53 4.94 3.88
N ASN A 352 12.89 5.61 4.83
CA ASN A 352 13.35 5.58 6.22
C ASN A 352 13.16 4.18 6.82
N VAL A 353 11.98 3.59 6.62
CA VAL A 353 11.69 2.20 6.93
C VAL A 353 11.35 1.45 5.65
N THR A 354 12.26 0.60 5.19
CA THR A 354 12.08 -0.19 3.97
C THR A 354 11.47 -1.56 4.30
N CYS A 355 10.66 -2.14 3.41
CA CYS A 355 10.27 -3.54 3.59
C CYS A 355 11.51 -4.47 3.63
N ALA A 356 11.52 -5.45 4.53
CA ALA A 356 12.64 -6.39 4.67
C ALA A 356 12.66 -7.48 3.58
N SER A 357 11.59 -7.54 2.78
CA SER A 357 11.39 -8.48 1.68
C SER A 357 10.32 -7.92 0.75
N TRP A 358 10.47 -8.14 -0.56
CA TRP A 358 9.42 -7.85 -1.54
C TRP A 358 8.10 -8.61 -1.28
N GLU A 359 8.10 -9.65 -0.43
CA GLU A 359 6.87 -10.27 0.09
C GLU A 359 5.96 -9.25 0.81
N ASP A 360 6.59 -8.27 1.46
CA ASP A 360 6.00 -7.24 2.31
C ASP A 360 5.95 -5.85 1.64
N ILE A 361 6.03 -5.78 0.30
CA ILE A 361 6.09 -4.51 -0.45
C ILE A 361 4.89 -3.57 -0.19
N TRP A 362 3.74 -4.10 0.24
CA TRP A 362 2.59 -3.30 0.66
C TRP A 362 2.92 -2.33 1.83
N LEU A 363 3.96 -2.61 2.62
CA LEU A 363 4.45 -1.69 3.66
C LEU A 363 5.04 -0.40 3.08
N ASN A 364 5.56 -0.45 1.85
CA ASN A 364 5.99 0.73 1.13
C ASN A 364 4.79 1.30 0.36
N GLU A 365 4.26 0.52 -0.59
CA GLU A 365 3.31 0.98 -1.60
C GLU A 365 1.91 1.27 -1.05
N GLY A 366 1.43 0.42 -0.15
CA GLY A 366 0.14 0.61 0.50
C GLY A 366 0.15 1.87 1.37
N PHE A 367 1.24 2.13 2.09
CA PHE A 367 1.38 3.34 2.88
C PHE A 367 1.52 4.57 2.00
N ALA A 368 2.37 4.56 0.97
CA ALA A 368 2.48 5.67 0.02
C ALA A 368 1.14 6.03 -0.62
N SER A 369 0.37 5.02 -1.07
CA SER A 369 -1.00 5.22 -1.53
C SER A 369 -1.93 5.75 -0.45
N TYR A 370 -1.86 5.26 0.79
CA TYR A 370 -2.66 5.83 1.87
C TYR A 370 -2.27 7.29 2.20
N GLY A 371 -1.02 7.68 1.94
CA GLY A 371 -0.57 9.07 2.00
C GLY A 371 -1.34 10.00 1.06
N GLU A 372 -1.74 9.51 -0.11
CA GLU A 372 -2.60 10.25 -1.04
C GLU A 372 -3.95 10.61 -0.40
N TYR A 373 -4.58 9.63 0.26
CA TYR A 373 -5.82 9.84 1.01
C TYR A 373 -5.64 10.83 2.16
N LEU A 374 -4.61 10.65 2.99
CA LEU A 374 -4.28 11.55 4.10
C LEU A 374 -4.00 12.99 3.62
N SER A 375 -3.43 13.13 2.43
CA SER A 375 -3.21 14.43 1.79
C SER A 375 -4.52 15.07 1.34
N TYR A 376 -5.46 14.31 0.79
CA TYR A 376 -6.79 14.82 0.48
C TYR A 376 -7.59 15.21 1.72
N GLU A 377 -7.48 14.44 2.81
CA GLU A 377 -8.11 14.81 4.10
C GLU A 377 -7.59 16.16 4.61
N ALA A 378 -6.29 16.42 4.48
CA ALA A 378 -5.67 17.62 5.05
C ALA A 378 -5.69 18.84 4.12
N LEU A 379 -5.50 18.65 2.82
CA LEU A 379 -5.21 19.71 1.85
C LEU A 379 -6.17 19.71 0.65
N GLY A 380 -7.09 18.74 0.60
CA GLY A 380 -8.14 18.63 -0.40
C GLY A 380 -9.52 18.97 0.16
N THR A 381 -10.53 18.29 -0.37
CA THR A 381 -11.91 18.37 0.09
C THR A 381 -12.40 17.00 0.57
N PRO A 382 -13.39 16.93 1.49
CA PRO A 382 -13.96 15.65 1.92
C PRO A 382 -14.47 14.80 0.74
N ALA A 383 -15.00 15.41 -0.31
CA ALA A 383 -15.44 14.72 -1.51
C ALA A 383 -14.30 14.05 -2.29
N GLN A 384 -13.11 14.69 -2.33
CA GLN A 384 -11.93 14.09 -2.96
C GLN A 384 -11.37 12.93 -2.15
N ALA A 385 -11.28 13.08 -0.82
CA ALA A 385 -10.86 11.99 0.06
C ALA A 385 -11.80 10.78 -0.06
N ARG A 386 -13.12 11.02 -0.05
CA ARG A 386 -14.14 10.00 -0.27
C ARG A 386 -14.00 9.32 -1.63
N ALA A 387 -13.91 10.10 -2.71
CA ALA A 387 -13.78 9.57 -4.06
C ALA A 387 -12.50 8.73 -4.24
N TRP A 388 -11.41 9.09 -3.56
CA TRP A 388 -10.18 8.29 -3.58
C TRP A 388 -10.37 6.94 -2.90
N MET A 389 -11.02 6.89 -1.74
CA MET A 389 -11.28 5.62 -1.04
C MET A 389 -12.24 4.73 -1.84
N ASP A 390 -13.27 5.33 -2.45
CA ASP A 390 -14.17 4.63 -3.37
C ASP A 390 -13.41 3.99 -4.54
N ASP A 391 -12.48 4.73 -5.16
CA ASP A 391 -11.64 4.20 -6.23
C ASP A 391 -10.75 3.04 -5.74
N ALA A 392 -10.18 3.14 -4.53
CA ALA A 392 -9.35 2.08 -3.96
C ALA A 392 -10.14 0.80 -3.71
N HIS A 393 -11.35 0.92 -3.15
CA HIS A 393 -12.27 -0.20 -2.93
C HIS A 393 -12.71 -0.81 -4.28
N ASN A 394 -13.24 0.01 -5.19
CA ASN A 394 -13.70 -0.43 -6.51
C ASN A 394 -12.58 -1.12 -7.32
N THR A 395 -11.36 -0.59 -7.28
CA THR A 395 -10.20 -1.20 -7.95
C THR A 395 -9.87 -2.55 -7.35
N THR A 396 -9.86 -2.66 -6.02
CA THR A 396 -9.60 -3.91 -5.30
C THR A 396 -10.62 -5.00 -5.66
N GLN A 397 -11.89 -4.61 -5.74
CA GLN A 397 -13.04 -5.50 -6.00
C GLN A 397 -13.15 -6.02 -7.45
N ARG A 398 -12.33 -5.51 -8.39
CA ARG A 398 -12.36 -5.98 -9.80
C ARG A 398 -12.10 -7.48 -9.94
N VAL A 399 -11.37 -8.07 -9.00
CA VAL A 399 -11.10 -9.50 -8.93
C VAL A 399 -11.42 -9.97 -7.52
N PRO A 400 -12.24 -11.03 -7.34
CA PRO A 400 -12.72 -11.46 -6.03
C PRO A 400 -11.61 -12.04 -5.13
N SER A 401 -10.42 -12.31 -5.67
CA SER A 401 -9.28 -12.92 -4.98
C SER A 401 -8.04 -12.03 -4.97
N GLY A 402 -7.01 -12.48 -4.26
CA GLY A 402 -5.75 -11.78 -4.12
C GLY A 402 -5.52 -11.22 -2.72
N SER A 403 -4.24 -11.14 -2.38
CA SER A 403 -3.69 -10.82 -1.07
C SER A 403 -2.72 -9.64 -1.21
N VAL A 404 -2.48 -8.86 -0.16
CA VAL A 404 -1.40 -7.86 -0.18
C VAL A 404 -0.03 -8.52 -0.04
N ARG A 405 0.06 -9.72 0.57
CA ARG A 405 1.28 -10.53 0.62
C ARG A 405 1.67 -11.02 -0.78
N VAL A 406 2.90 -10.74 -1.19
CA VAL A 406 3.43 -11.20 -2.48
C VAL A 406 3.96 -12.61 -2.34
N SER A 407 3.25 -13.59 -2.91
CA SER A 407 3.63 -15.00 -2.86
C SER A 407 4.77 -15.37 -3.81
N ASP A 408 4.92 -14.65 -4.92
CA ASP A 408 6.02 -14.81 -5.88
C ASP A 408 6.80 -13.51 -6.01
N THR A 409 7.87 -13.38 -5.21
CA THR A 409 8.78 -12.23 -5.26
C THR A 409 9.72 -12.25 -6.46
N THR A 410 9.60 -13.22 -7.37
CA THR A 410 10.34 -13.23 -8.63
C THR A 410 9.55 -12.59 -9.77
N SER A 411 8.29 -12.22 -9.54
CA SER A 411 7.42 -11.54 -10.50
C SER A 411 7.31 -10.06 -10.15
N THR A 412 7.95 -9.19 -10.95
CA THR A 412 7.87 -7.74 -10.72
C THR A 412 6.44 -7.21 -10.88
N SER A 413 5.65 -7.74 -11.82
CA SER A 413 4.24 -7.36 -11.99
C SER A 413 3.38 -7.74 -10.79
N ARG A 414 3.73 -8.80 -10.06
CA ARG A 414 3.05 -9.13 -8.81
C ARG A 414 3.55 -8.25 -7.66
N ILE A 415 4.85 -7.98 -7.56
CA ILE A 415 5.40 -7.06 -6.55
C ILE A 415 4.69 -5.70 -6.67
N PHE A 416 4.62 -5.15 -7.87
CA PHE A 416 3.99 -3.87 -8.18
C PHE A 416 2.62 -4.05 -8.83
N ASP A 417 1.73 -4.76 -8.15
CA ASP A 417 0.34 -4.90 -8.57
C ASP A 417 -0.47 -3.71 -8.04
N SER A 418 -0.90 -2.80 -8.92
CA SER A 418 -1.64 -1.58 -8.53
C SER A 418 -2.93 -1.85 -7.75
N ARG A 419 -3.54 -3.02 -7.95
CA ARG A 419 -4.75 -3.41 -7.22
C ARG A 419 -4.41 -3.93 -5.84
N LEU A 420 -3.39 -4.78 -5.73
CA LEU A 420 -3.09 -5.51 -4.49
C LEU A 420 -2.06 -4.81 -3.60
N SER A 421 -0.90 -4.45 -4.14
CA SER A 421 0.18 -3.87 -3.33
C SER A 421 -0.10 -2.41 -2.95
N TYR A 422 -0.81 -1.69 -3.81
CA TYR A 422 -1.13 -0.26 -3.65
C TYR A 422 -2.54 -0.07 -3.07
N LYS A 423 -3.59 -0.22 -3.89
CA LYS A 423 -4.97 0.15 -3.50
C LYS A 423 -5.53 -0.72 -2.37
N LYS A 424 -5.41 -2.05 -2.45
CA LYS A 424 -5.78 -2.95 -1.35
C LYS A 424 -4.87 -2.71 -0.13
N GLY A 425 -3.57 -2.49 -0.33
CA GLY A 425 -2.64 -2.14 0.73
C GLY A 425 -3.11 -0.92 1.53
N ALA A 426 -3.49 0.16 0.85
CA ALA A 426 -4.01 1.37 1.47
C ALA A 426 -5.35 1.16 2.19
N ALA A 427 -6.27 0.37 1.59
CA ALA A 427 -7.53 0.02 2.24
C ALA A 427 -7.31 -0.79 3.54
N VAL A 428 -6.34 -1.72 3.56
CA VAL A 428 -5.97 -2.47 4.77
C VAL A 428 -5.41 -1.55 5.85
N ILE A 429 -4.62 -0.54 5.49
CA ILE A 429 -4.12 0.48 6.44
C ILE A 429 -5.28 1.33 6.98
N HIS A 430 -6.23 1.70 6.12
CA HIS A 430 -7.43 2.42 6.52
C HIS A 430 -8.28 1.60 7.51
N MET A 431 -8.42 0.30 7.29
CA MET A 431 -9.08 -0.61 8.22
C MET A 431 -8.35 -0.75 9.55
N LEU A 432 -7.01 -0.66 9.59
CA LEU A 432 -6.27 -0.61 10.87
C LEU A 432 -6.59 0.67 11.66
N ARG A 433 -6.76 1.82 10.98
CA ARG A 433 -7.24 3.07 11.61
C ARG A 433 -8.65 2.90 12.17
N TYR A 434 -9.55 2.30 11.39
CA TYR A 434 -10.91 1.99 11.80
C TYR A 434 -10.98 1.04 13.01
N LEU A 435 -10.15 0.00 13.01
CA LEU A 435 -10.08 -1.02 14.06
C LEU A 435 -9.64 -0.44 15.41
N LEU A 436 -8.69 0.48 15.40
CA LEU A 436 -8.28 1.19 16.62
C LEU A 436 -9.36 2.15 17.11
N ASN A 437 -10.19 2.65 16.19
CA ASN A 437 -11.28 3.60 16.45
C ASN A 437 -10.83 4.85 17.23
N ASP A 438 -9.57 5.25 17.02
CA ASP A 438 -8.92 6.36 17.70
C ASP A 438 -7.74 6.83 16.84
N ASP A 439 -7.90 8.01 16.22
CA ASP A 439 -6.87 8.59 15.37
C ASP A 439 -5.57 8.88 16.13
N ALA A 440 -5.65 9.27 17.40
CA ALA A 440 -4.46 9.55 18.19
C ALA A 440 -3.61 8.28 18.36
N LYS A 441 -4.27 7.15 18.61
CA LYS A 441 -3.63 5.82 18.68
C LYS A 441 -3.07 5.38 17.33
N PHE A 442 -3.86 5.50 16.25
CA PHE A 442 -3.40 5.13 14.91
C PHE A 442 -2.11 5.87 14.53
N PHE A 443 -2.10 7.20 14.65
CA PHE A 443 -0.90 7.97 14.32
C PHE A 443 0.22 7.77 15.36
N HIS A 444 -0.08 7.40 16.61
CA HIS A 444 0.93 7.01 17.60
C HIS A 444 1.62 5.69 17.22
N ALA A 445 0.87 4.69 16.74
CA ALA A 445 1.42 3.46 16.19
C ALA A 445 2.34 3.75 14.99
N LEU A 446 1.94 4.64 14.06
CA LEU A 446 2.80 5.02 12.93
C LEU A 446 4.09 5.72 13.37
N ARG A 447 4.03 6.64 14.34
CA ARG A 447 5.22 7.27 14.94
C ARG A 447 6.11 6.25 15.64
N THR A 448 5.51 5.29 16.34
CA THR A 448 6.24 4.20 17.02
C THR A 448 6.95 3.32 15.99
N TYR A 449 6.30 2.98 14.88
CA TYR A 449 6.91 2.25 13.77
C TYR A 449 8.10 3.01 13.17
N GLN A 450 7.93 4.30 12.86
CA GLN A 450 8.98 5.15 12.30
C GLN A 450 10.19 5.31 13.24
N THR A 451 9.97 5.42 14.55
CA THR A 451 11.04 5.54 15.54
C THR A 451 11.74 4.22 15.84
N THR A 452 11.01 3.11 15.86
CA THR A 452 11.55 1.77 16.18
C THR A 452 12.37 1.20 15.03
N TYR A 453 11.93 1.42 13.78
CA TYR A 453 12.53 0.82 12.59
C TYR A 453 13.25 1.83 11.68
N GLY A 454 13.33 3.11 12.06
CA GLY A 454 13.98 4.16 11.28
C GLY A 454 15.43 3.83 10.92
N GLY A 455 15.79 4.04 9.66
CA GLY A 455 17.09 3.67 9.09
C GLY A 455 17.29 2.16 8.88
N ARG A 456 16.26 1.34 9.07
CA ARG A 456 16.32 -0.13 8.98
C ARG A 456 15.22 -0.66 8.05
N THR A 457 15.05 -1.98 8.07
CA THR A 457 13.95 -2.67 7.40
C THR A 457 12.94 -3.25 8.40
N ALA A 458 11.69 -3.43 7.97
CA ALA A 458 10.64 -4.06 8.77
C ALA A 458 9.86 -5.12 7.95
N ARG A 459 9.31 -6.12 8.65
CA ARG A 459 8.35 -7.09 8.09
C ARG A 459 6.92 -6.75 8.49
N THR A 460 5.94 -7.38 7.85
CA THR A 460 4.54 -7.20 8.26
C THR A 460 4.30 -7.60 9.73
N THR A 461 5.03 -8.59 10.23
CA THR A 461 4.97 -9.02 11.64
C THR A 461 5.51 -7.97 12.62
N ASP A 462 6.36 -7.06 12.16
CA ASP A 462 6.85 -5.94 12.96
C ASP A 462 5.78 -4.86 13.10
N LEU A 463 5.13 -4.49 11.99
CA LEU A 463 3.96 -3.60 11.99
C LEU A 463 2.84 -4.16 12.87
N GLN A 464 2.54 -5.46 12.75
CA GLN A 464 1.55 -6.13 13.57
C GLN A 464 1.82 -5.93 15.07
N LYS A 465 3.06 -6.16 15.53
CA LYS A 465 3.41 -5.99 16.96
C LYS A 465 3.19 -4.55 17.44
N VAL A 466 3.51 -3.56 16.61
CA VAL A 466 3.29 -2.14 16.95
C VAL A 466 1.80 -1.86 17.14
N PHE A 467 0.96 -2.34 16.21
CA PHE A 467 -0.49 -2.17 16.31
C PHE A 467 -1.13 -3.00 17.43
N GLU A 468 -0.63 -4.21 17.72
CA GLU A 468 -1.09 -5.02 18.85
C GLU A 468 -0.79 -4.35 20.20
N ALA A 469 0.40 -3.75 20.33
CA ALA A 469 0.76 -2.98 21.52
C ALA A 469 -0.17 -1.77 21.72
N GLU A 470 -0.50 -1.07 20.64
CA GLU A 470 -1.42 0.07 20.68
C GLU A 470 -2.87 -0.34 20.97
N ALA A 471 -3.32 -1.46 20.39
CA ALA A 471 -4.66 -2.00 20.57
C ALA A 471 -4.87 -2.67 21.93
N GLY A 472 -3.79 -3.09 22.60
CA GLY A 472 -3.84 -3.86 23.86
C GLY A 472 -4.42 -5.27 23.70
N ARG A 473 -4.47 -5.79 22.47
CA ARG A 473 -5.00 -7.12 22.12
C ARG A 473 -4.27 -7.67 20.89
N SER A 474 -4.32 -8.99 20.69
CA SER A 474 -3.77 -9.56 19.45
C SER A 474 -4.63 -9.17 18.24
N LEU A 475 -3.95 -8.91 17.13
CA LEU A 475 -4.53 -8.62 15.82
C LEU A 475 -4.21 -9.74 14.84
N GLY A 476 -3.80 -10.91 15.33
CA GLY A 476 -3.47 -12.07 14.50
C GLY A 476 -4.59 -12.40 13.51
N TYR A 477 -5.86 -12.38 13.94
CA TYR A 477 -7.01 -12.62 13.07
C TYR A 477 -7.05 -11.65 11.88
N PHE A 478 -6.79 -10.36 12.13
CA PHE A 478 -6.80 -9.32 11.11
C PHE A 478 -5.70 -9.55 10.07
N PHE A 479 -4.47 -9.83 10.49
CA PHE A 479 -3.37 -10.08 9.56
C PHE A 479 -3.50 -11.42 8.83
N GLU A 480 -4.11 -12.44 9.45
CA GLU A 480 -4.44 -13.68 8.75
C GLU A 480 -5.50 -13.44 7.65
N GLN A 481 -6.51 -12.61 7.89
CA GLN A 481 -7.57 -12.30 6.91
C GLN A 481 -7.09 -11.36 5.80
N TRP A 482 -6.42 -10.27 6.16
CA TRP A 482 -6.17 -9.14 5.26
C TRP A 482 -4.76 -9.12 4.67
N TYR A 483 -3.76 -9.62 5.41
CA TYR A 483 -2.40 -9.76 4.91
C TYR A 483 -2.18 -11.10 4.22
N ARG A 484 -2.40 -12.24 4.91
CA ARG A 484 -2.20 -13.57 4.29
C ARG A 484 -3.37 -14.03 3.44
N GLY A 485 -4.58 -13.73 3.89
CA GLY A 485 -5.83 -14.13 3.26
C GLY A 485 -6.10 -13.41 1.95
N GLN A 486 -7.17 -13.84 1.29
CA GLN A 486 -7.57 -13.34 -0.01
C GLN A 486 -9.03 -12.87 -0.01
N GLY A 487 -9.34 -11.96 -0.93
CA GLY A 487 -10.70 -11.46 -1.10
C GLY A 487 -11.09 -10.39 -0.08
N TYR A 488 -12.40 -10.25 0.11
CA TYR A 488 -13.10 -9.28 0.96
C TYR A 488 -14.54 -9.81 1.25
N PRO A 489 -15.21 -9.35 2.31
CA PRO A 489 -16.60 -9.71 2.61
C PRO A 489 -17.61 -8.89 1.81
N SER A 490 -18.85 -9.36 1.73
CA SER A 490 -20.04 -8.58 1.40
C SER A 490 -21.14 -8.89 2.42
N PHE A 491 -22.00 -7.93 2.70
CA PHE A 491 -23.01 -8.04 3.75
C PHE A 491 -24.42 -7.93 3.17
N ASN A 492 -25.25 -8.93 3.46
CA ASN A 492 -26.69 -8.87 3.22
C ASN A 492 -27.38 -8.51 4.54
N ILE A 493 -27.82 -7.27 4.65
CA ILE A 493 -28.49 -6.71 5.82
C ILE A 493 -30.00 -6.82 5.64
N PHE A 494 -30.64 -7.53 6.56
CA PHE A 494 -32.09 -7.57 6.72
C PHE A 494 -32.47 -6.77 7.95
N TRP A 495 -33.51 -5.94 7.88
CA TRP A 495 -33.92 -5.14 9.03
C TRP A 495 -35.43 -5.01 9.17
N ASN A 496 -35.88 -4.82 10.41
CA ASN A 496 -37.24 -4.43 10.75
C ASN A 496 -37.25 -3.56 12.00
N GLN A 497 -38.24 -2.68 12.10
CA GLN A 497 -38.46 -1.91 13.31
C GLN A 497 -39.76 -2.38 13.99
N VAL A 498 -39.67 -2.71 15.28
CA VAL A 498 -40.82 -2.98 16.14
C VAL A 498 -40.73 -2.06 17.35
N GLY A 499 -41.62 -1.08 17.41
CA GLY A 499 -41.57 -0.03 18.43
C GLY A 499 -40.30 0.81 18.32
N ASP A 500 -39.57 0.94 19.43
CA ASP A 500 -38.29 1.66 19.55
C ASP A 500 -37.06 0.78 19.26
N LYS A 501 -37.27 -0.44 18.75
CA LYS A 501 -36.20 -1.41 18.46
C LYS A 501 -36.10 -1.69 16.98
N LEU A 502 -34.90 -1.53 16.45
CA LEU A 502 -34.50 -1.95 15.12
C LEU A 502 -33.79 -3.29 15.22
N TYR A 503 -34.43 -4.33 14.71
CA TYR A 503 -33.84 -5.64 14.53
C TYR A 503 -33.05 -5.63 13.24
N VAL A 504 -31.81 -6.12 13.29
CA VAL A 504 -30.92 -6.23 12.13
C VAL A 504 -30.31 -7.62 12.11
N ARG A 505 -30.41 -8.30 10.97
CA ARG A 505 -29.69 -9.56 10.68
C ARG A 505 -28.72 -9.29 9.55
N SER A 506 -27.44 -9.47 9.81
CA SER A 506 -26.36 -9.38 8.84
C SER A 506 -25.86 -10.76 8.45
N VAL A 507 -25.88 -11.08 7.15
CA VAL A 507 -25.30 -12.30 6.59
C VAL A 507 -24.06 -11.92 5.79
N GLU A 508 -22.91 -12.45 6.18
CA GLU A 508 -21.64 -12.21 5.50
C GLU A 508 -21.40 -13.27 4.41
N ILE A 509 -20.88 -12.81 3.27
CA ILE A 509 -20.44 -13.66 2.17
C ILE A 509 -19.01 -13.25 1.80
N ALA A 510 -18.06 -14.18 1.97
CA ALA A 510 -16.68 -13.96 1.53
C ALA A 510 -16.56 -14.08 0.00
N SER A 511 -15.83 -13.17 -0.64
CA SER A 511 -15.56 -13.23 -2.08
C SER A 511 -14.63 -14.38 -2.48
N TRP A 512 -13.83 -14.89 -1.54
CA TRP A 512 -12.87 -15.98 -1.77
C TRP A 512 -12.78 -16.98 -0.61
N PRO A 513 -13.84 -17.77 -0.37
CA PRO A 513 -13.99 -18.59 0.84
C PRO A 513 -12.98 -19.75 0.93
N THR A 514 -12.35 -20.14 -0.17
CA THR A 514 -11.33 -21.20 -0.20
C THR A 514 -10.09 -20.84 0.61
N THR A 515 -9.74 -19.55 0.68
CA THR A 515 -8.59 -19.07 1.48
C THR A 515 -9.06 -18.34 2.73
N THR A 516 -10.06 -17.47 2.59
CA THR A 516 -10.62 -16.71 3.71
C THR A 516 -12.13 -16.97 3.77
N PRO A 517 -12.58 -17.98 4.53
CA PRO A 517 -13.99 -18.36 4.58
C PRO A 517 -14.88 -17.34 5.30
N PHE A 518 -14.29 -16.47 6.12
CA PHE A 518 -14.97 -15.51 6.97
C PHE A 518 -14.05 -14.36 7.39
N PHE A 519 -14.59 -13.14 7.47
CA PHE A 519 -13.94 -11.92 7.89
C PHE A 519 -14.55 -11.43 9.21
N ASP A 520 -13.84 -11.68 10.30
CA ASP A 520 -14.10 -11.09 11.61
C ASP A 520 -13.84 -9.58 11.53
N THR A 521 -14.90 -8.77 11.57
CA THR A 521 -14.79 -7.33 11.39
C THR A 521 -15.87 -6.57 12.14
N ASP A 522 -15.53 -5.35 12.56
CA ASP A 522 -16.54 -4.37 12.90
C ASP A 522 -17.17 -3.82 11.61
N LEU A 523 -18.44 -3.40 11.70
CA LEU A 523 -19.17 -2.78 10.61
C LEU A 523 -20.03 -1.62 11.13
N ASP A 524 -19.89 -0.45 10.51
CA ASP A 524 -20.72 0.72 10.78
C ASP A 524 -22.02 0.62 9.97
N LEU A 525 -23.15 0.88 10.63
CA LEU A 525 -24.47 0.97 10.01
C LEU A 525 -25.02 2.38 10.23
N GLY A 526 -25.19 3.13 9.14
CA GLY A 526 -25.90 4.40 9.14
C GLY A 526 -27.41 4.15 9.17
N ILE A 527 -28.11 4.67 10.16
CA ILE A 527 -29.54 4.51 10.35
C ILE A 527 -30.18 5.89 10.22
N THR A 528 -30.96 6.08 9.16
CA THR A 528 -31.77 7.29 8.96
C THR A 528 -33.16 7.03 9.55
N THR A 529 -33.55 7.91 10.47
CA THR A 529 -34.86 7.89 11.11
C THR A 529 -35.57 9.23 10.91
N SER A 530 -36.87 9.27 11.22
CA SER A 530 -37.62 10.52 11.28
C SER A 530 -37.08 11.53 12.32
N ALA A 531 -36.23 11.09 13.26
CA ALA A 531 -35.61 11.94 14.26
C ALA A 531 -34.18 12.41 13.88
N GLY A 532 -33.60 11.86 12.81
CA GLY A 532 -32.24 12.16 12.37
C GLY A 532 -31.44 10.91 11.96
N VAL A 533 -30.15 11.11 11.71
CA VAL A 533 -29.20 10.06 11.32
C VAL A 533 -28.32 9.69 12.50
N GLN A 534 -28.12 8.39 12.73
CA GLN A 534 -27.12 7.88 13.67
C GLN A 534 -26.27 6.79 13.01
N VAL A 535 -25.01 6.66 13.41
CA VAL A 535 -24.14 5.56 12.98
C VAL A 535 -23.90 4.65 14.16
N VAL A 536 -24.18 3.36 13.98
CA VAL A 536 -23.98 2.34 15.00
C VAL A 536 -22.97 1.32 14.49
N ARG A 537 -21.89 1.11 15.24
CA ARG A 537 -20.94 0.04 14.98
C ARG A 537 -21.38 -1.24 15.67
N PHE A 538 -21.38 -2.34 14.94
CA PHE A 538 -21.53 -3.67 15.52
C PHE A 538 -20.43 -4.60 15.03
N HIS A 539 -20.22 -5.70 15.77
CA HIS A 539 -19.16 -6.65 15.50
C HIS A 539 -19.72 -7.89 14.78
N GLN A 540 -19.25 -8.16 13.58
CA GLN A 540 -19.57 -9.37 12.80
C GLN A 540 -18.52 -10.45 13.13
N ASN A 541 -18.87 -11.38 14.02
CA ASN A 541 -17.98 -12.48 14.43
C ASN A 541 -18.46 -13.88 14.01
N GLN A 542 -19.55 -13.94 13.25
CA GLN A 542 -20.13 -15.15 12.68
C GLN A 542 -20.68 -14.85 11.29
N SER A 543 -20.84 -15.86 10.42
CA SER A 543 -21.41 -15.66 9.08
C SER A 543 -22.84 -15.10 9.10
N THR A 544 -23.57 -15.24 10.21
CA THR A 544 -24.84 -14.56 10.44
C THR A 544 -24.85 -13.95 11.83
N THR A 545 -25.02 -12.63 11.91
CA THR A 545 -25.07 -11.87 13.15
C THR A 545 -26.43 -11.21 13.27
N GLN A 546 -27.05 -11.26 14.44
CA GLN A 546 -28.28 -10.52 14.74
C GLN A 546 -28.02 -9.52 15.86
N VAL A 547 -28.44 -8.27 15.65
CA VAL A 547 -28.36 -7.21 16.64
C VAL A 547 -29.71 -6.52 16.77
N VAL A 548 -29.99 -6.02 17.98
CA VAL A 548 -31.17 -5.20 18.27
C VAL A 548 -30.68 -3.83 18.71
N LEU A 549 -31.01 -2.82 17.94
CA LEU A 549 -30.53 -1.46 18.12
C LEU A 549 -31.68 -0.56 18.59
N PRO A 550 -31.49 0.22 19.66
CA PRO A 550 -32.47 1.23 20.02
C PRO A 550 -32.50 2.34 18.97
N VAL A 551 -33.70 2.75 18.55
CA VAL A 551 -33.90 3.83 17.58
C VAL A 551 -34.95 4.82 18.07
N THR A 552 -34.72 6.10 17.83
CA THR A 552 -35.71 7.15 18.08
C THR A 552 -36.36 7.52 16.75
N GLY A 553 -37.70 7.52 16.70
CA GLY A 553 -38.44 7.76 15.46
C GLY A 553 -38.47 6.55 14.53
N THR A 554 -39.12 6.71 13.38
CA THR A 554 -39.30 5.64 12.40
C THR A 554 -38.10 5.58 11.47
N ALA A 555 -37.44 4.42 11.39
CA ALA A 555 -36.36 4.13 10.46
C ALA A 555 -36.87 4.13 9.02
N THR A 556 -36.21 4.88 8.15
CA THR A 556 -36.58 5.04 6.74
C THR A 556 -35.52 4.50 5.79
N ASP A 557 -34.25 4.49 6.21
CA ASP A 557 -33.13 4.02 5.39
C ASP A 557 -31.99 3.49 6.28
N LEU A 558 -31.27 2.49 5.77
CA LEU A 558 -30.08 1.91 6.38
C LEU A 558 -28.95 1.90 5.35
N GLN A 559 -27.76 2.29 5.76
CA GLN A 559 -26.56 2.35 4.91
C GLN A 559 -25.42 1.56 5.55
N ILE A 560 -24.86 0.64 4.77
CA ILE A 560 -23.70 -0.15 5.18
C ILE A 560 -22.46 0.71 4.98
N ASP A 561 -21.65 0.81 6.03
CA ASP A 561 -20.39 1.54 6.07
C ASP A 561 -20.45 2.91 5.35
N PRO A 562 -21.26 3.86 5.88
CA PRO A 562 -21.52 5.14 5.21
C PRO A 562 -20.25 5.97 4.97
N ASN A 563 -19.16 5.66 5.68
CA ASN A 563 -17.89 6.38 5.62
C ASN A 563 -16.76 5.61 4.91
N GLN A 564 -17.02 4.41 4.34
CA GLN A 564 -16.04 3.60 3.60
C GLN A 564 -14.81 3.20 4.41
N TRP A 565 -15.00 2.80 5.65
CA TRP A 565 -13.94 2.28 6.49
C TRP A 565 -13.51 0.86 6.16
N VAL A 566 -14.46 0.00 5.75
CA VAL A 566 -14.27 -1.44 5.55
C VAL A 566 -14.22 -1.71 4.05
N LEU A 567 -13.19 -2.44 3.62
CA LEU A 567 -13.15 -2.98 2.26
C LEU A 567 -14.18 -4.11 2.16
N ASP A 568 -15.39 -3.78 1.72
CA ASP A 568 -16.44 -4.75 1.42
C ASP A 568 -16.76 -4.79 -0.08
N GLY A 569 -17.57 -5.75 -0.52
CA GLY A 569 -18.00 -5.91 -1.91
C GLY A 569 -19.42 -5.36 -2.15
N SER A 570 -20.16 -5.98 -3.07
CA SER A 570 -21.56 -5.61 -3.32
C SER A 570 -22.47 -6.08 -2.19
N SER A 571 -22.66 -5.21 -1.20
CA SER A 571 -23.53 -5.43 -0.05
C SER A 571 -24.97 -4.97 -0.34
N THR A 572 -25.96 -5.55 0.35
CA THR A 572 -27.39 -5.23 0.14
C THR A 572 -28.09 -4.92 1.46
N VAL A 573 -29.08 -4.03 1.39
CA VAL A 573 -29.95 -3.68 2.52
C VAL A 573 -31.40 -3.94 2.10
N GLN A 574 -32.10 -4.76 2.87
CA GLN A 574 -33.48 -5.15 2.60
C GLN A 574 -34.31 -5.09 3.88
N ARG A 575 -35.53 -4.57 3.77
CA ARG A 575 -36.50 -4.65 4.88
C ARG A 575 -37.13 -6.04 4.90
N ASP A 576 -37.12 -6.69 6.06
CA ASP A 576 -37.71 -8.01 6.29
C ASP A 576 -38.70 -7.89 7.44
N GLU A 577 -39.99 -7.71 7.14
CA GLU A 577 -41.03 -7.49 8.16
C GLU A 577 -41.21 -8.67 9.13
N THR A 578 -40.65 -9.84 8.83
CA THR A 578 -40.67 -11.01 9.72
C THR A 578 -39.60 -10.94 10.81
N LEU A 579 -38.61 -10.05 10.67
CA LEU A 579 -37.50 -9.93 11.61
C LEU A 579 -37.99 -9.29 12.94
N GLY A 580 -37.62 -9.88 14.07
CA GLY A 580 -37.94 -9.32 15.39
C GLY A 580 -39.37 -9.53 15.86
N ILE A 581 -40.20 -10.24 15.09
CA ILE A 581 -41.43 -10.84 15.58
C ILE A 581 -41.02 -12.20 16.14
N PRO A 582 -41.11 -12.47 17.46
CA PRO A 582 -41.12 -13.84 17.92
C PRO A 582 -42.25 -14.51 17.16
N VAL A 583 -41.93 -15.49 16.31
CA VAL A 583 -42.95 -16.47 15.95
C VAL A 583 -43.24 -17.15 17.28
N GLU A 584 -44.29 -16.69 17.96
CA GLU A 584 -44.94 -17.49 18.99
C GLU A 584 -45.40 -18.73 18.26
N VAL A 585 -44.55 -19.75 18.28
CA VAL A 585 -45.01 -21.10 18.06
C VAL A 585 -45.79 -21.41 19.34
N GLU A 586 -47.09 -21.09 19.32
CA GLU A 586 -48.01 -21.55 20.35
C GLU A 586 -47.98 -23.08 20.32
N PHE A 587 -47.18 -23.66 21.20
CA PHE A 587 -47.22 -25.07 21.48
C PHE A 587 -47.98 -25.26 22.80
N ALA A 588 -48.92 -26.19 22.79
CA ALA A 588 -49.74 -26.50 23.95
C ALA A 588 -49.33 -27.83 24.55
N ILE A 589 -49.37 -27.93 25.87
CA ILE A 589 -49.18 -29.18 26.59
C ILE A 589 -50.44 -29.57 27.35
N TYR A 590 -50.91 -30.80 27.18
CA TYR A 590 -52.15 -31.27 27.81
C TYR A 590 -52.22 -32.81 27.92
N PRO A 591 -52.98 -33.35 28.88
CA PRO A 591 -53.63 -32.64 29.99
C PRO A 591 -52.59 -32.10 30.98
N ASN A 592 -52.88 -30.96 31.61
CA ASN A 592 -52.06 -30.40 32.68
C ASN A 592 -52.99 -29.94 33.82
N PRO A 593 -53.09 -30.67 34.94
CA PRO A 593 -52.19 -31.76 35.36
C PRO A 593 -52.28 -33.04 34.50
N CYS A 594 -51.18 -33.79 34.41
CA CYS A 594 -51.07 -35.06 33.67
C CYS A 594 -50.97 -36.28 34.60
N PHE A 595 -51.34 -37.44 34.07
CA PHE A 595 -51.05 -38.74 34.68
C PHE A 595 -49.90 -39.41 33.91
N ASP A 596 -50.20 -40.39 33.06
CA ASP A 596 -49.14 -41.22 32.48
C ASP A 596 -48.43 -40.60 31.28
N TYR A 597 -49.01 -39.57 30.66
CA TYR A 597 -48.42 -38.88 29.53
C TYR A 597 -48.82 -37.40 29.46
N LEU A 598 -48.00 -36.60 28.78
CA LEU A 598 -48.25 -35.21 28.44
C LEU A 598 -48.16 -35.05 26.91
N LYS A 599 -49.26 -34.72 26.24
CA LYS A 599 -49.25 -34.42 24.80
C LYS A 599 -48.65 -33.06 24.55
N VAL A 600 -47.92 -32.93 23.44
CA VAL A 600 -47.32 -31.70 22.95
C VAL A 600 -47.89 -31.41 21.56
N ALA A 601 -48.75 -30.41 21.46
CA ALA A 601 -49.34 -29.95 20.19
C ALA A 601 -48.67 -28.66 19.73
N GLY A 602 -48.65 -28.41 18.41
CA GLY A 602 -48.08 -27.19 17.84
C GLY A 602 -46.54 -27.19 17.77
N LEU A 603 -45.89 -28.35 17.76
CA LEU A 603 -44.44 -28.44 17.55
C LEU A 603 -44.08 -28.07 16.09
N PRO A 604 -43.15 -27.14 15.85
CA PRO A 604 -42.84 -26.65 14.50
C PRO A 604 -41.94 -27.62 13.71
N ALA A 605 -41.21 -28.48 14.42
CA ALA A 605 -40.32 -29.51 13.91
C ALA A 605 -40.10 -30.59 14.98
N ALA A 606 -39.37 -31.65 14.65
CA ALA A 606 -38.89 -32.60 15.66
C ALA A 606 -38.06 -31.87 16.73
N ALA A 607 -38.13 -32.37 17.97
CA ALA A 607 -37.50 -31.73 19.11
C ALA A 607 -37.02 -32.73 20.15
N HIS A 608 -35.96 -32.36 20.86
CA HIS A 608 -35.49 -33.06 22.05
C HIS A 608 -36.15 -32.46 23.30
N ALA A 609 -36.90 -33.27 24.03
CA ALA A 609 -37.56 -32.89 25.28
C ALA A 609 -36.69 -33.23 26.50
N GLU A 610 -36.55 -32.28 27.41
CA GLU A 610 -35.95 -32.43 28.74
C GLU A 610 -36.98 -32.02 29.80
N VAL A 611 -37.31 -32.92 30.72
CA VAL A 611 -38.14 -32.65 31.89
C VAL A 611 -37.25 -32.44 33.09
N ILE A 612 -37.43 -31.31 33.76
CA ILE A 612 -36.56 -30.81 34.83
C ILE A 612 -37.40 -30.69 36.10
N ASP A 613 -36.93 -31.28 37.20
CA ASP A 613 -37.61 -31.20 38.50
C ASP A 613 -37.41 -29.83 39.19
N ALA A 614 -38.07 -29.62 40.32
CA ALA A 614 -37.99 -28.38 41.09
C ALA A 614 -36.57 -28.05 41.62
N LEU A 615 -35.66 -29.03 41.64
CA LEU A 615 -34.26 -28.87 42.04
C LEU A 615 -33.33 -28.59 40.84
N GLY A 616 -33.89 -28.46 39.63
CA GLY A 616 -33.13 -28.19 38.41
C GLY A 616 -32.46 -29.42 37.79
N ARG A 617 -32.81 -30.64 38.22
CA ARG A 617 -32.25 -31.89 37.67
C ARG A 617 -33.09 -32.37 36.49
N THR A 618 -32.44 -32.73 35.39
CA THR A 618 -33.12 -33.41 34.28
C THR A 618 -33.47 -34.83 34.71
N VAL A 619 -34.77 -35.11 34.80
CA VAL A 619 -35.32 -36.40 35.28
C VAL A 619 -35.89 -37.26 34.15
N LEU A 620 -36.14 -36.67 32.98
CA LEU A 620 -36.56 -37.40 31.79
C LEU A 620 -36.08 -36.68 30.52
N GLN A 621 -35.65 -37.46 29.53
CA GLN A 621 -35.30 -36.97 28.20
C GLN A 621 -36.00 -37.84 27.15
N GLN A 622 -36.53 -37.22 26.10
CA GLN A 622 -37.26 -37.93 25.05
C GLN A 622 -37.18 -37.18 23.71
N ASN A 623 -36.98 -37.90 22.61
CA ASN A 623 -37.10 -37.32 21.27
C ASN A 623 -38.57 -37.30 20.82
N LEU A 624 -39.01 -36.17 20.27
CA LEU A 624 -40.37 -35.90 19.81
C LEU A 624 -40.38 -35.64 18.31
N GLN A 625 -41.44 -36.09 17.65
CA GLN A 625 -41.72 -35.78 16.25
C GLN A 625 -42.56 -34.49 16.15
N ALA A 626 -42.67 -33.90 14.96
CA ALA A 626 -43.43 -32.65 14.79
C ALA A 626 -44.95 -32.84 14.99
N ILE A 627 -45.49 -34.05 14.79
CA ILE A 627 -46.94 -34.35 14.81
C ILE A 627 -47.24 -35.41 15.88
N ASP A 628 -48.33 -35.23 16.62
CA ASP A 628 -48.86 -36.17 17.64
C ASP A 628 -47.84 -36.63 18.69
N SER A 629 -46.98 -35.71 19.12
CA SER A 629 -45.96 -36.00 20.12
C SER A 629 -46.53 -36.10 21.53
N GLN A 630 -46.06 -37.11 22.26
CA GLN A 630 -46.39 -37.33 23.67
C GLN A 630 -45.11 -37.58 24.46
N ILE A 631 -45.02 -36.99 25.65
CA ILE A 631 -43.97 -37.24 26.63
C ILE A 631 -44.51 -38.27 27.62
N ASP A 632 -43.79 -39.36 27.82
CA ASP A 632 -44.16 -40.38 28.79
C ASP A 632 -43.78 -39.93 30.22
N THR A 633 -44.78 -39.72 31.06
CA THR A 633 -44.62 -39.20 32.43
C THR A 633 -44.89 -40.25 33.51
N HIS A 634 -45.06 -41.53 33.15
CA HIS A 634 -45.45 -42.58 34.11
C HIS A 634 -44.42 -42.78 35.23
N ASN A 635 -43.13 -42.62 34.94
CA ASN A 635 -42.04 -42.80 35.90
C ASN A 635 -41.70 -41.56 36.73
N LEU A 636 -42.38 -40.43 36.49
CA LEU A 636 -42.17 -39.21 37.24
C LEU A 636 -42.98 -39.26 38.55
N ALA A 637 -42.36 -38.86 39.67
CA ALA A 637 -43.08 -38.68 40.92
C ALA A 637 -44.07 -37.51 40.81
N SER A 638 -45.13 -37.51 41.63
CA SER A 638 -46.08 -36.39 41.68
C SER A 638 -45.37 -35.08 42.04
N GLY A 639 -45.60 -34.03 41.24
CA GLY A 639 -44.90 -32.76 41.43
C GLY A 639 -44.98 -31.80 40.24
N LEU A 640 -44.40 -30.61 40.42
CA LEU A 640 -44.27 -29.59 39.39
C LEU A 640 -42.96 -29.78 38.62
N TYR A 641 -43.05 -29.80 37.30
CA TYR A 641 -41.90 -29.96 36.40
C TYR A 641 -41.82 -28.82 35.38
N GLN A 642 -40.59 -28.50 34.96
CA GLN A 642 -40.33 -27.66 33.80
C GLN A 642 -40.04 -28.54 32.60
N LEU A 643 -40.64 -28.21 31.46
CA LEU A 643 -40.37 -28.84 30.18
C LEU A 643 -39.53 -27.89 29.33
N ARG A 644 -38.42 -28.39 28.79
CA ARG A 644 -37.61 -27.71 27.78
C ARG A 644 -37.60 -28.56 26.51
N LEU A 645 -37.92 -27.95 25.37
CA LEU A 645 -37.88 -28.57 24.05
C LEU A 645 -36.82 -27.86 23.21
N THR A 646 -35.92 -28.60 22.59
CA THR A 646 -34.91 -28.05 21.67
C THR A 646 -35.14 -28.62 20.28
N THR A 647 -35.51 -27.79 19.31
CA THR A 647 -35.74 -28.24 17.92
C THR A 647 -34.41 -28.48 17.20
N ASP A 648 -34.44 -29.23 16.10
CA ASP A 648 -33.25 -29.47 15.27
C ASP A 648 -32.64 -28.18 14.69
N ALA A 649 -33.42 -27.10 14.61
CA ALA A 649 -32.98 -25.78 14.19
C ALA A 649 -32.37 -24.93 15.34
N GLY A 650 -32.22 -25.50 16.54
CA GLY A 650 -31.66 -24.83 17.72
C GLY A 650 -32.65 -23.94 18.49
N GLN A 651 -33.93 -23.93 18.14
CA GLN A 651 -34.96 -23.17 18.85
C GLN A 651 -35.29 -23.85 20.18
N VAL A 652 -35.34 -23.08 21.28
CA VAL A 652 -35.67 -23.59 22.61
C VAL A 652 -37.06 -23.12 23.04
N LEU A 653 -37.99 -24.06 23.22
CA LEU A 653 -39.33 -23.82 23.75
C LEU A 653 -39.42 -24.30 25.20
N LYS A 654 -40.22 -23.64 26.05
CA LYS A 654 -40.34 -23.96 27.49
C LYS A 654 -41.79 -23.96 27.96
N SER A 655 -42.14 -24.91 28.83
CA SER A 655 -43.46 -24.95 29.50
C SER A 655 -43.35 -25.55 30.91
N ARG A 656 -44.47 -25.64 31.64
CA ARG A 656 -44.54 -26.22 32.99
C ARG A 656 -45.76 -27.11 33.13
N PHE A 657 -45.62 -28.24 33.79
CA PHE A 657 -46.74 -29.14 34.05
C PHE A 657 -46.69 -29.75 35.45
N VAL A 658 -47.86 -30.16 35.93
CA VAL A 658 -48.02 -30.90 37.17
C VAL A 658 -48.29 -32.36 36.84
N ARG A 659 -47.46 -33.27 37.37
CA ARG A 659 -47.75 -34.71 37.41
C ARG A 659 -48.52 -35.00 38.69
N LEU A 660 -49.71 -35.58 38.58
CA LEU A 660 -50.49 -36.02 39.75
C LEU A 660 -50.07 -37.40 40.23
#